data_AF-A0A9W8D272-F1
#
_entry.id   AF-A0A9W8D272-F1
#
_cell.length_a   1.000
_cell.length_b   1.000
_cell.length_c   1.000
_cell.angle_alpha   90.00
_cell.angle_beta   90.00
_cell.angle_gamma   90.00
#
_symmetry.space_group_name_H-M   'P 1'
#
loop_
_entity.id
_entity.type
_entity.pdbx_description
1 polymer ?
#
loop_
_entity_poly.entity_id
_entity_poly.type
_entity_poly.pdbx_seq_one_letter_code
_entity_poly.pdbx_strand_id
1 'polypeptide(L)'
;MADIDEFDVDALPPTKDVRVGIRDVVAHMRWMWTMCDHRNLSRSSNLAETLGAITVICSIDKEGTIAEPVCTPEQIVVPDEQDYAVLDLAEPDLAEPQSGFIADIGWQRFLPVLRPLALACAHDSGVCAMAPNSAHRRARALRGPTATQTACLCRVARGVGFTSSDLANYHVERVAMVTAPKRSASFVATVVRTTDAQSLHVLSDGNVELILGACLDYFDGTRVCALDDRTVAMYYALYLNALQQDLQCLAYAYRPLRLPPNVEWLFDSSSKVPARVELRVDDEDESQDQVVDDEFGSVDLPAHLTQAARLAQLRAKPQVTDTSGDVDYSPDMLTHLATEENLLRDAVTEQIFLGLITFTYEPKTDVCDFIEDLDIAGIRFVYFSASGGRQSKSFADRLGLETDWNTCILLSSADGAQDIGYVEDHDIKARLPRGIHNIREHLRDVDDIPLQVSLFAECTPSATREMIEIFQENGEVVCCMGSALAANTLTFAVCDLAVGVEPIPHFNRAKDVLLDHENDGSMSTPGALVTQYALGAALTCIPCPLFLQHDTSLYTLMQVVSEARWMVGCMQQAGLLLLLACVSLALVNLIAAWCLLPALPGFMAMWVLWIAVPVLSATLLFVPHDESIMSTMPLKNHAHVSDMSRFSVYAVIRMAPVVALTLVVYTSALQSMLPLSPPLHSLSSTFSRLDWLHLTQDQQWALLGAQTYAMVAFVFHAICVSSTMMQRTRTLVEFVPVRNKVWVCGSFACLALTFAFAALLLAFGRVRVDRVPWYTYAVAFAGPLAEDREPSFLGIDRWPLLGRSQRRRDASPHAILHRPSQSFSVRNDWRQLRESKHKRTSSSSSIFSKHTRRASFAAPPTLEPQPCMDFIGYPPGGLEIQRSGLVLRCEQKSPDVCEYTVRRDAMGLRVSDILAIALVSWAAHVFFRGPLIFACVPMLLYIVRSSLQVCQESLTVVRNVGIQTSTTTVAGFRHTRSYESQQIKDFIIHEALQLLEYRYYMAIMPIDPSQKIVIMFPHLLPKLDELLPVYHGTRMLLFS
;
A
#
# COMPACT_ATOMS: atom_id res chain seq x y z
N MET A 1 -11.17 13.39 37.32
CA MET A 1 -11.20 13.11 35.88
C MET A 1 -12.15 14.12 35.32
N ALA A 2 -11.59 15.22 34.82
CA ALA A 2 -12.34 16.33 34.28
C ALA A 2 -12.71 15.99 32.84
N ASP A 3 -13.92 16.41 32.44
CA ASP A 3 -14.47 16.30 31.09
C ASP A 3 -13.41 16.68 30.05
N ILE A 4 -12.98 15.70 29.26
CA ILE A 4 -12.25 15.92 28.03
C ILE A 4 -13.35 16.04 26.98
N ASP A 5 -13.42 17.22 26.36
CA ASP A 5 -14.36 17.55 25.30
C ASP A 5 -14.01 16.70 24.07
N GLU A 6 -14.97 15.93 23.58
CA GLU A 6 -14.83 14.96 22.46
C GLU A 6 -14.55 15.63 21.10
N PHE A 7 -14.36 16.96 21.08
CA PHE A 7 -14.16 17.80 19.90
C PHE A 7 -12.89 18.68 19.98
N ASP A 8 -11.91 18.33 20.80
CA ASP A 8 -10.62 19.02 20.76
C ASP A 8 -9.85 18.66 19.47
N VAL A 9 -9.81 19.59 18.52
CA VAL A 9 -9.03 19.50 17.26
C VAL A 9 -7.51 19.37 17.52
N ASP A 10 -7.09 19.64 18.77
CA ASP A 10 -5.71 19.47 19.24
C ASP A 10 -5.47 18.14 20.00
N ALA A 11 -6.48 17.27 20.14
CA ALA A 11 -6.32 15.97 20.76
C ALA A 11 -5.53 15.03 19.83
N LEU A 12 -4.39 14.55 20.32
CA LEU A 12 -3.56 13.55 19.63
C LEU A 12 -4.33 12.22 19.53
N PRO A 13 -4.12 11.42 18.46
CA PRO A 13 -4.77 10.12 18.31
C PRO A 13 -4.53 9.27 19.55
N PRO A 14 -5.52 8.49 20.02
CA PRO A 14 -5.44 7.72 21.26
C PRO A 14 -4.38 6.61 21.13
N THR A 15 -3.11 6.95 21.35
CA THR A 15 -2.04 5.98 21.44
C THR A 15 -2.17 5.30 22.79
N LYS A 16 -2.58 4.03 22.79
CA LYS A 16 -2.36 3.15 23.94
C LYS A 16 -0.85 3.10 24.17
N ASP A 17 -0.35 3.93 25.08
CA ASP A 17 1.06 4.01 25.45
C ASP A 17 1.50 2.65 26.01
N VAL A 18 2.02 1.77 25.15
CA VAL A 18 2.66 0.55 25.60
C VAL A 18 4.01 0.95 26.21
N ARG A 19 4.00 1.25 27.50
CA ARG A 19 5.22 1.55 28.26
C ARG A 19 6.02 0.27 28.47
N VAL A 20 6.91 -0.03 27.53
CA VAL A 20 7.86 -1.12 27.67
C VAL A 20 8.99 -0.68 28.62
N GLY A 21 9.32 -1.50 29.61
CA GLY A 21 10.43 -1.22 30.52
C GLY A 21 11.76 -1.22 29.76
N ILE A 22 12.63 -0.23 30.00
CA ILE A 22 13.98 -0.16 29.41
C ILE A 22 14.78 -1.44 29.65
N ARG A 23 14.56 -2.12 30.79
CA ARG A 23 15.21 -3.38 31.11
C ARG A 23 14.82 -4.49 30.12
N ASP A 24 13.56 -4.53 29.71
CA ASP A 24 13.03 -5.54 28.79
C ASP A 24 13.50 -5.25 27.36
N VAL A 25 13.53 -3.97 26.98
CA VAL A 25 14.14 -3.52 25.71
C VAL A 25 15.61 -3.91 25.63
N VAL A 26 16.39 -3.63 26.68
CA VAL A 26 17.82 -3.99 26.71
C VAL A 26 18.03 -5.50 26.75
N ALA A 27 17.16 -6.24 27.45
CA ALA A 27 17.20 -7.70 27.46
C ALA A 27 16.90 -8.27 26.06
N HIS A 28 15.89 -7.72 25.37
CA HIS A 28 15.53 -8.11 24.02
C HIS A 28 16.61 -7.71 22.99
N MET A 29 17.20 -6.52 23.13
CA MET A 29 18.31 -6.07 22.29
C MET A 29 19.55 -6.94 22.47
N ARG A 30 19.90 -7.30 23.73
CA ARG A 30 20.96 -8.27 24.00
C ARG A 30 20.63 -9.63 23.40
N TRP A 31 19.38 -10.07 23.53
CA TRP A 31 18.92 -11.31 22.94
C TRP A 31 19.07 -11.32 21.42
N MET A 32 18.62 -10.27 20.71
CA MET A 32 18.80 -10.09 19.26
C MET A 32 20.28 -10.08 18.84
N TRP A 33 21.17 -9.54 19.66
CA TRP A 33 22.59 -9.49 19.33
C TRP A 33 23.28 -10.86 19.50
N THR A 34 22.77 -11.69 20.41
CA THR A 34 23.34 -13.03 20.71
C THR A 34 22.67 -14.18 19.96
N MET A 35 21.40 -14.03 19.56
CA MET A 35 20.61 -15.05 18.87
C MET A 35 20.12 -14.48 17.55
N CYS A 36 20.42 -15.17 16.45
CA CYS A 36 19.76 -14.93 15.18
C CYS A 36 18.29 -15.32 15.35
N ASP A 37 17.38 -14.35 15.37
CA ASP A 37 15.95 -14.65 15.38
C ASP A 37 15.55 -15.24 14.01
N HIS A 38 15.41 -16.56 13.94
CA HIS A 38 14.93 -17.25 12.74
C HIS A 38 13.41 -17.10 12.55
N ARG A 39 12.68 -16.58 13.54
CA ARG A 39 11.21 -16.49 13.52
C ARG A 39 10.74 -15.15 12.99
N ASN A 40 11.40 -14.06 13.37
CA ASN A 40 11.14 -12.72 12.85
C ASN A 40 12.28 -12.29 11.92
N LEU A 41 12.31 -12.93 10.76
CA LEU A 41 13.07 -12.46 9.62
C LEU A 41 12.43 -11.15 9.13
N SER A 42 12.72 -10.01 9.77
CA SER A 42 12.43 -8.69 9.23
C SER A 42 13.25 -8.53 7.95
N ARG A 43 12.68 -8.98 6.83
CA ARG A 43 13.38 -9.26 5.56
C ARG A 43 13.63 -8.03 4.71
N SER A 44 13.08 -6.89 5.07
CA SER A 44 13.28 -5.63 4.36
C SER A 44 14.49 -4.88 4.91
N SER A 45 15.54 -4.77 4.10
CA SER A 45 16.51 -3.67 4.27
C SER A 45 15.75 -2.35 4.19
N ASN A 46 16.04 -1.41 5.10
CA ASN A 46 15.43 -0.07 5.15
C ASN A 46 13.95 -0.02 5.58
N LEU A 47 13.45 -0.98 6.36
CA LEU A 47 12.06 -0.99 6.88
C LEU A 47 11.61 0.36 7.49
N ALA A 48 12.49 1.01 8.26
CA ALA A 48 12.16 2.29 8.88
C ALA A 48 12.02 3.43 7.86
N GLU A 49 12.83 3.41 6.80
CA GLU A 49 12.76 4.39 5.72
C GLU A 49 11.46 4.21 4.92
N THR A 50 11.11 2.97 4.58
CA THR A 50 9.86 2.69 3.85
C THR A 50 8.64 3.01 4.70
N LEU A 51 8.61 2.61 5.98
CA LEU A 51 7.54 2.97 6.92
C LEU A 51 7.38 4.49 7.11
N GLY A 52 8.50 5.21 7.26
CA GLY A 52 8.48 6.66 7.42
C GLY A 52 8.05 7.41 6.16
N ALA A 53 8.22 6.80 4.98
CA ALA A 53 7.90 7.39 3.69
C ALA A 53 6.51 7.01 3.15
N ILE A 54 5.71 6.22 3.89
CA ILE A 54 4.37 5.80 3.44
C ILE A 54 3.51 7.02 3.13
N THR A 55 2.92 7.01 1.94
CA THR A 55 1.94 7.99 1.48
C THR A 55 0.56 7.39 1.29
N VAL A 56 0.47 6.10 0.98
CA VAL A 56 -0.79 5.39 0.73
C VAL A 56 -0.82 4.06 1.51
N ILE A 57 -1.93 3.83 2.21
CA ILE A 57 -2.24 2.55 2.85
C ILE A 57 -3.44 1.93 2.16
N CYS A 58 -3.26 0.73 1.62
CA CYS A 58 -4.23 -0.01 0.85
C CYS A 58 -4.74 -1.22 1.63
N SER A 59 -6.05 -1.33 1.86
CA SER A 59 -6.65 -2.59 2.33
C SER A 59 -7.07 -3.44 1.14
N ILE A 60 -6.49 -4.64 1.02
CA ILE A 60 -6.77 -5.60 -0.06
C ILE A 60 -7.98 -6.47 0.26
N ASP A 61 -8.14 -6.85 1.53
CA ASP A 61 -9.24 -7.69 1.98
C ASP A 61 -10.15 -6.90 2.92
N LYS A 62 -11.41 -7.35 3.00
CA LYS A 62 -12.42 -6.84 3.93
C LYS A 62 -12.41 -7.61 5.26
N GLU A 63 -12.50 -8.93 5.17
CA GLU A 63 -12.79 -9.82 6.29
C GLU A 63 -11.56 -10.04 7.19
N GLY A 64 -11.70 -9.73 8.48
CA GLY A 64 -10.66 -9.93 9.50
C GLY A 64 -9.51 -8.90 9.46
N THR A 65 -9.45 -8.06 8.43
CA THR A 65 -8.53 -6.91 8.31
C THR A 65 -9.17 -5.65 8.88
N ILE A 66 -10.14 -5.09 8.16
CA ILE A 66 -10.87 -3.85 8.47
C ILE A 66 -12.26 -4.12 9.05
N ALA A 67 -12.86 -5.26 8.69
CA ALA A 67 -14.08 -5.72 9.32
C ALA A 67 -13.80 -6.83 10.34
N GLU A 68 -14.72 -7.04 11.26
CA GLU A 68 -14.73 -8.23 12.10
C GLU A 68 -14.78 -9.49 11.22
N PRO A 69 -14.09 -10.59 11.60
CA PRO A 69 -14.05 -11.81 10.79
C PRO A 69 -15.36 -12.60 10.83
N VAL A 70 -16.30 -12.22 11.69
CA VAL A 70 -17.59 -12.89 11.90
C VAL A 70 -18.69 -11.88 11.64
N CYS A 71 -19.65 -12.24 10.78
CA CYS A 71 -20.81 -11.39 10.52
C CYS A 71 -21.73 -11.32 11.76
N THR A 72 -22.28 -10.15 12.00
CA THR A 72 -23.31 -9.88 13.01
C THR A 72 -24.67 -9.77 12.34
N PRO A 73 -25.76 -10.23 12.99
CA PRO A 73 -27.11 -10.04 12.48
C PRO A 73 -27.52 -8.57 12.66
N GLU A 74 -28.07 -7.96 11.60
CA GLU A 74 -28.48 -6.54 11.57
C GLU A 74 -30.00 -6.40 11.58
N GLN A 75 -30.70 -7.06 10.65
CA GLN A 75 -32.16 -6.96 10.54
C GLN A 75 -32.81 -8.34 10.43
N ILE A 76 -34.03 -8.46 10.96
CA ILE A 76 -34.89 -9.64 10.80
C ILE A 76 -36.14 -9.25 10.04
N VAL A 77 -36.38 -9.88 8.89
CA VAL A 77 -37.60 -9.70 8.09
C VAL A 77 -38.56 -10.84 8.39
N VAL A 78 -39.76 -10.48 8.85
CA VAL A 78 -40.79 -11.41 9.31
C VAL A 78 -42.08 -11.18 8.50
N PRO A 79 -42.82 -12.22 8.12
CA PRO A 79 -44.15 -12.06 7.52
C PRO A 79 -45.15 -11.38 8.47
N ASP A 80 -46.00 -10.52 7.93
CA ASP A 80 -47.08 -9.82 8.67
C ASP A 80 -48.36 -9.78 7.83
N GLU A 81 -49.50 -9.41 8.44
CA GLU A 81 -50.78 -9.25 7.74
C GLU A 81 -50.73 -8.16 6.65
N GLN A 82 -49.82 -7.19 6.78
CA GLN A 82 -49.55 -6.11 5.82
C GLN A 82 -48.26 -6.38 5.03
N ASP A 83 -48.15 -7.58 4.47
CA ASP A 83 -47.04 -8.08 3.67
C ASP A 83 -45.80 -8.55 4.49
N TYR A 84 -45.06 -7.64 5.14
CA TYR A 84 -43.87 -7.98 5.97
C TYR A 84 -43.52 -6.88 6.98
N ALA A 85 -42.78 -7.25 8.03
CA ALA A 85 -42.16 -6.35 8.99
C ALA A 85 -40.64 -6.55 9.00
N VAL A 86 -39.89 -5.44 8.99
CA VAL A 86 -38.43 -5.43 9.21
C VAL A 86 -38.20 -5.00 10.64
N LEU A 87 -37.42 -5.80 11.38
CA LEU A 87 -37.06 -5.57 12.78
C LEU A 87 -35.57 -5.32 12.88
N ASP A 88 -35.19 -4.12 13.31
CA ASP A 88 -33.79 -3.75 13.48
C ASP A 88 -33.26 -4.26 14.83
N LEU A 89 -32.12 -4.95 14.79
CA LEU A 89 -31.47 -5.43 16.00
C LEU A 89 -30.68 -4.28 16.62
N ALA A 90 -30.87 -4.06 17.93
CA ALA A 90 -30.11 -3.03 18.65
C ALA A 90 -28.62 -3.42 18.71
N GLU A 91 -27.71 -2.45 18.87
CA GLU A 91 -26.30 -2.73 19.16
C GLU A 91 -26.14 -3.33 20.58
N PRO A 92 -25.17 -4.24 20.80
CA PRO A 92 -25.03 -4.91 22.09
C PRO A 92 -24.37 -3.98 23.10
N ASP A 93 -25.13 -3.46 24.06
CA ASP A 93 -24.56 -2.73 25.20
C ASP A 93 -23.70 -3.68 26.06
N LEU A 94 -22.38 -3.46 26.06
CA LEU A 94 -21.43 -4.21 26.89
C LEU A 94 -21.72 -4.07 28.40
N ALA A 95 -22.39 -3.00 28.80
CA ALA A 95 -22.74 -2.71 30.20
C ALA A 95 -24.06 -3.38 30.64
N GLU A 96 -25.02 -3.56 29.75
CA GLU A 96 -26.33 -4.16 30.02
C GLU A 96 -26.69 -5.20 28.96
N PRO A 97 -26.19 -6.45 29.05
CA PRO A 97 -26.49 -7.51 28.07
C PRO A 97 -27.96 -7.98 28.04
N GLN A 98 -28.83 -7.35 28.84
CA GLN A 98 -30.27 -7.61 28.90
C GLN A 98 -31.13 -6.41 28.45
N SER A 99 -30.52 -5.28 28.07
CA SER A 99 -31.25 -4.18 27.42
C SER A 99 -31.75 -4.64 26.03
N GLY A 100 -32.88 -4.09 25.57
CA GLY A 100 -33.71 -4.66 24.51
C GLY A 100 -32.95 -5.13 23.25
N PHE A 101 -33.08 -6.42 22.91
CA PHE A 101 -32.44 -7.04 21.76
C PHE A 101 -32.88 -6.48 20.39
N ILE A 102 -34.12 -5.99 20.30
CA ILE A 102 -34.70 -5.35 19.12
C ILE A 102 -34.94 -3.88 19.46
N ALA A 103 -34.49 -2.97 18.59
CA ALA A 103 -34.57 -1.52 18.78
C ALA A 103 -36.02 -1.00 18.71
N ASP A 104 -36.87 -1.69 17.94
CA ASP A 104 -38.24 -1.26 17.66
C ASP A 104 -39.21 -1.40 18.85
N ILE A 105 -39.91 -0.32 19.17
CA ILE A 105 -40.95 -0.33 20.20
C ILE A 105 -42.12 -1.21 19.73
N GLY A 106 -42.50 -2.21 20.55
CA GLY A 106 -43.65 -3.08 20.27
C GLY A 106 -43.33 -4.35 19.46
N TRP A 107 -42.04 -4.68 19.27
CA TRP A 107 -41.60 -5.92 18.61
C TRP A 107 -42.20 -7.20 19.20
N GLN A 108 -42.62 -7.17 20.47
CA GLN A 108 -43.24 -8.28 21.19
C GLN A 108 -44.47 -8.87 20.46
N ARG A 109 -45.15 -8.08 19.61
CA ARG A 109 -46.27 -8.57 18.78
C ARG A 109 -45.85 -9.69 17.83
N PHE A 110 -44.59 -9.71 17.39
CA PHE A 110 -44.04 -10.69 16.47
C PHE A 110 -43.44 -11.94 17.15
N LEU A 111 -43.53 -12.04 18.49
CA LEU A 111 -43.05 -13.21 19.23
C LEU A 111 -43.57 -14.56 18.68
N PRO A 112 -44.83 -14.71 18.23
CA PRO A 112 -45.29 -15.97 17.64
C PRO A 112 -44.49 -16.41 16.42
N VAL A 113 -44.08 -15.48 15.54
CA VAL A 113 -43.27 -15.80 14.35
C VAL A 113 -41.78 -15.87 14.67
N LEU A 114 -41.31 -15.03 15.59
CA LEU A 114 -39.91 -15.03 16.02
C LEU A 114 -39.51 -16.30 16.78
N ARG A 115 -40.44 -16.97 17.47
CA ARG A 115 -40.14 -18.20 18.22
C ARG A 115 -39.67 -19.37 17.34
N PRO A 116 -40.38 -19.80 16.28
CA PRO A 116 -39.90 -20.87 15.40
C PRO A 116 -38.60 -20.47 14.67
N LEU A 117 -38.47 -19.20 14.29
CA LEU A 117 -37.25 -18.65 13.69
C LEU A 117 -36.05 -18.74 14.67
N ALA A 118 -36.23 -18.26 15.89
CA ALA A 118 -35.22 -18.29 16.93
C ALA A 118 -34.87 -19.70 17.38
N LEU A 119 -35.82 -20.65 17.36
CA LEU A 119 -35.55 -22.07 17.58
C LEU A 119 -34.61 -22.62 16.50
N ALA A 120 -34.84 -22.28 15.22
CA ALA A 120 -33.95 -22.65 14.12
C ALA A 120 -32.53 -22.09 14.34
N CYS A 121 -32.43 -20.80 14.69
CA CYS A 121 -31.16 -20.14 15.04
C CYS A 121 -30.45 -20.77 16.25
N ALA A 122 -31.20 -21.10 17.31
CA ALA A 122 -30.68 -21.66 18.56
C ALA A 122 -30.10 -23.07 18.33
N HIS A 123 -30.83 -23.87 17.55
CA HIS A 123 -30.44 -25.24 17.24
C HIS A 123 -29.16 -25.30 16.40
N ASP A 124 -29.01 -24.38 15.46
CA ASP A 124 -27.90 -24.36 14.53
C ASP A 124 -26.62 -23.71 15.10
N SER A 125 -26.76 -22.71 15.97
CA SER A 125 -25.62 -22.19 16.75
C SER A 125 -25.16 -23.15 17.85
N GLY A 126 -26.08 -23.97 18.38
CA GLY A 126 -25.95 -24.60 19.70
C GLY A 126 -25.85 -23.49 20.74
N VAL A 127 -26.81 -23.34 21.65
CA VAL A 127 -26.68 -22.30 22.70
C VAL A 127 -25.50 -22.67 23.60
N CYS A 128 -24.30 -22.21 23.23
CA CYS A 128 -23.09 -22.42 23.97
C CYS A 128 -23.25 -21.69 25.31
N ALA A 129 -23.46 -22.45 26.37
CA ALA A 129 -23.15 -22.00 27.71
C ALA A 129 -21.63 -21.98 27.83
N MET A 130 -20.95 -20.85 27.59
CA MET A 130 -19.63 -20.49 28.13
C MET A 130 -19.22 -19.07 27.71
N ALA A 131 -18.60 -18.35 28.66
CA ALA A 131 -17.88 -17.07 28.68
C ALA A 131 -18.31 -15.89 27.75
N PRO A 132 -18.44 -14.66 28.28
CA PRO A 132 -18.81 -13.46 27.52
C PRO A 132 -17.79 -13.03 26.43
N ASN A 133 -16.59 -13.61 26.40
CA ASN A 133 -15.48 -13.19 25.51
C ASN A 133 -15.04 -14.26 24.48
N SER A 134 -15.81 -15.33 24.26
CA SER A 134 -15.48 -16.28 23.18
C SER A 134 -16.19 -15.88 21.90
N ALA A 135 -15.44 -15.62 20.83
CA ALA A 135 -15.98 -15.42 19.48
C ALA A 135 -16.96 -16.55 19.16
N HIS A 136 -18.25 -16.23 19.20
CA HIS A 136 -19.32 -17.20 19.08
C HIS A 136 -19.40 -17.66 17.63
N ARG A 137 -18.68 -18.73 17.31
CA ARG A 137 -18.71 -19.34 15.98
C ARG A 137 -19.85 -20.34 15.92
N ARG A 138 -20.52 -20.44 14.77
CA ARG A 138 -21.33 -21.61 14.42
C ARG A 138 -20.43 -22.84 14.60
N ALA A 139 -20.80 -23.77 15.51
CA ALA A 139 -20.02 -25.00 15.74
C ALA A 139 -19.89 -25.87 14.46
N ARG A 140 -20.68 -25.55 13.43
CA ARG A 140 -20.82 -26.28 12.15
C ARG A 140 -20.02 -25.73 10.97
N ALA A 141 -19.24 -24.66 11.13
CA ALA A 141 -18.49 -23.96 10.07
C ALA A 141 -17.43 -24.80 9.31
N LEU A 142 -17.31 -26.10 9.61
CA LEU A 142 -16.43 -27.06 8.91
C LEU A 142 -17.10 -27.74 7.69
N ARG A 143 -18.26 -27.27 7.21
CA ARG A 143 -19.13 -28.08 6.33
C ARG A 143 -19.71 -27.36 5.08
N GLY A 144 -18.94 -26.58 4.33
CA GLY A 144 -19.32 -26.19 2.95
C GLY A 144 -18.49 -25.04 2.34
N PRO A 145 -18.52 -24.84 1.01
CA PRO A 145 -17.72 -23.83 0.31
C PRO A 145 -18.35 -22.41 0.26
N THR A 146 -19.52 -22.19 0.87
CA THR A 146 -20.23 -20.89 0.82
C THR A 146 -19.99 -20.06 2.10
N ALA A 147 -19.52 -18.83 1.94
CA ALA A 147 -19.04 -17.92 2.98
C ALA A 147 -20.11 -17.47 4.01
N THR A 148 -21.40 -17.65 3.71
CA THR A 148 -22.54 -17.19 4.53
C THR A 148 -22.78 -18.00 5.81
N GLN A 149 -21.86 -18.90 6.18
CA GLN A 149 -22.07 -19.88 7.25
C GLN A 149 -21.33 -19.59 8.58
N THR A 150 -20.71 -18.41 8.73
CA THR A 150 -19.84 -18.10 9.88
C THR A 150 -20.43 -17.11 10.90
N ALA A 151 -21.66 -16.63 10.74
CA ALA A 151 -22.31 -15.67 11.64
C ALA A 151 -22.69 -16.24 13.03
N CYS A 152 -22.71 -15.41 14.09
CA CYS A 152 -23.34 -15.83 15.34
C CYS A 152 -24.84 -15.62 15.38
N LEU A 153 -25.59 -16.72 15.44
CA LEU A 153 -27.04 -16.73 15.62
C LEU A 153 -27.48 -16.80 17.09
N CYS A 154 -26.51 -16.96 18.01
CA CYS A 154 -26.70 -17.04 19.45
C CYS A 154 -27.45 -15.83 20.02
N ARG A 155 -27.18 -14.65 19.48
CA ARG A 155 -27.74 -13.38 19.91
C ARG A 155 -29.25 -13.35 19.65
N VAL A 156 -29.67 -13.80 18.46
CA VAL A 156 -31.08 -13.90 18.06
C VAL A 156 -31.85 -14.86 18.97
N ALA A 157 -31.29 -16.05 19.20
CA ALA A 157 -31.89 -17.06 20.07
C ALA A 157 -32.06 -16.56 21.52
N ARG A 158 -31.01 -15.98 22.11
CA ARG A 158 -31.07 -15.45 23.48
C ARG A 158 -32.00 -14.24 23.59
N GLY A 159 -32.00 -13.37 22.59
CA GLY A 159 -32.85 -12.17 22.55
C GLY A 159 -34.35 -12.48 22.56
N VAL A 160 -34.77 -13.58 21.93
CA VAL A 160 -36.16 -14.06 21.96
C VAL A 160 -36.49 -14.84 23.25
N GLY A 161 -35.48 -15.27 24.01
CA GLY A 161 -35.61 -15.89 25.33
C GLY A 161 -35.29 -17.38 25.41
N PHE A 162 -34.64 -17.97 24.39
CA PHE A 162 -34.23 -19.37 24.43
C PHE A 162 -32.98 -19.58 25.29
N THR A 163 -33.02 -20.60 26.16
CA THR A 163 -31.90 -21.02 27.01
C THR A 163 -31.31 -22.35 26.54
N SER A 164 -30.09 -22.68 27.00
CA SER A 164 -29.46 -23.97 26.69
C SER A 164 -30.25 -25.16 27.22
N SER A 165 -31.06 -24.99 28.28
CA SER A 165 -31.98 -26.01 28.79
C SER A 165 -33.14 -26.29 27.85
N ASP A 166 -33.67 -25.28 27.16
CA ASP A 166 -34.81 -25.46 26.24
C ASP A 166 -34.42 -26.29 25.02
N LEU A 167 -33.16 -26.16 24.58
CA LEU A 167 -32.60 -26.95 23.48
C LEU A 167 -32.36 -28.43 23.82
N ALA A 168 -32.25 -28.78 25.10
CA ALA A 168 -32.03 -30.17 25.50
C ALA A 168 -33.21 -31.10 25.10
N ASN A 169 -34.39 -30.53 24.87
CA ASN A 169 -35.61 -31.25 24.47
C ASN A 169 -35.68 -31.53 22.96
N TYR A 170 -34.72 -31.03 22.18
CA TYR A 170 -34.66 -31.17 20.72
C TYR A 170 -33.44 -32.00 20.33
N HIS A 171 -33.67 -33.14 19.67
CA HIS A 171 -32.61 -34.05 19.24
C HIS A 171 -32.49 -34.08 17.72
N VAL A 172 -31.26 -33.91 17.21
CA VAL A 172 -30.97 -34.03 15.77
C VAL A 172 -30.97 -35.49 15.37
N GLU A 173 -31.80 -35.81 14.39
CA GLU A 173 -31.86 -37.14 13.80
C GLU A 173 -31.03 -37.20 12.51
N ARG A 174 -31.28 -36.25 11.59
CA ARG A 174 -30.68 -36.25 10.23
C ARG A 174 -30.37 -34.84 9.75
N VAL A 175 -29.44 -34.75 8.81
CA VAL A 175 -29.01 -33.48 8.19
C VAL A 175 -28.86 -33.70 6.69
N ALA A 176 -29.72 -33.06 5.91
CA ALA A 176 -29.63 -33.02 4.46
C ALA A 176 -28.99 -31.70 4.03
N MET A 177 -28.00 -31.75 3.14
CA MET A 177 -27.46 -30.57 2.46
C MET A 177 -27.97 -30.56 1.03
N VAL A 178 -28.72 -29.53 0.67
CA VAL A 178 -29.26 -29.36 -0.67
C VAL A 178 -28.34 -28.41 -1.43
N THR A 179 -27.86 -28.84 -2.59
CA THR A 179 -26.94 -28.07 -3.43
C THR A 179 -27.49 -27.94 -4.84
N ALA A 180 -27.48 -26.71 -5.36
CA ALA A 180 -27.76 -26.40 -6.75
C ALA A 180 -26.44 -26.01 -7.43
N PRO A 181 -25.75 -26.96 -8.08
CA PRO A 181 -24.38 -26.74 -8.57
C PRO A 181 -24.29 -25.69 -9.68
N LYS A 182 -25.32 -25.54 -10.53
CA LYS A 182 -25.33 -24.52 -11.58
C LYS A 182 -25.40 -23.09 -11.02
N ARG A 183 -26.12 -22.90 -9.91
CA ARG A 183 -26.36 -21.58 -9.29
C ARG A 183 -25.42 -21.26 -8.13
N SER A 184 -24.49 -22.15 -7.80
CA SER A 184 -23.60 -22.04 -6.63
C SER A 184 -24.37 -21.75 -5.32
N ALA A 185 -25.61 -22.25 -5.22
CA ALA A 185 -26.49 -22.02 -4.08
C ALA A 185 -26.67 -23.31 -3.26
N SER A 186 -26.81 -23.17 -1.95
CA SER A 186 -27.04 -24.31 -1.06
C SER A 186 -27.88 -23.90 0.16
N PHE A 187 -28.64 -24.85 0.70
CA PHE A 187 -29.26 -24.73 2.01
C PHE A 187 -29.17 -26.05 2.77
N VAL A 188 -29.27 -25.98 4.10
CA VAL A 188 -29.22 -27.13 5.00
C VAL A 188 -30.61 -27.36 5.56
N ALA A 189 -31.07 -28.61 5.56
CA ALA A 189 -32.31 -29.04 6.19
C ALA A 189 -31.99 -30.03 7.31
N THR A 190 -32.36 -29.69 8.53
CA THR A 190 -32.11 -30.51 9.72
C THR A 190 -33.41 -31.11 10.23
N VAL A 191 -33.45 -32.43 10.37
CA VAL A 191 -34.59 -33.16 10.95
C VAL A 191 -34.37 -33.29 12.46
N VAL A 192 -35.31 -32.76 13.23
CA VAL A 192 -35.27 -32.67 14.69
C VAL A 192 -36.46 -33.42 15.28
N ARG A 193 -36.21 -34.23 16.31
CA ARG A 193 -37.23 -34.91 17.11
C ARG A 193 -37.40 -34.21 18.46
N THR A 194 -38.65 -33.96 18.84
CA THR A 194 -38.99 -33.42 20.17
C THR A 194 -39.21 -34.56 21.18
N THR A 195 -38.68 -34.44 22.40
CA THR A 195 -38.80 -35.45 23.47
C THR A 195 -40.23 -35.73 23.90
N ASP A 196 -41.09 -34.72 23.87
CA ASP A 196 -42.40 -34.75 24.55
C ASP A 196 -43.54 -35.29 23.68
N ALA A 197 -43.42 -35.24 22.36
CA ALA A 197 -44.53 -35.50 21.43
C ALA A 197 -44.24 -36.54 20.33
N GLN A 198 -43.01 -37.08 20.24
CA GLN A 198 -42.54 -37.86 19.08
C GLN A 198 -42.79 -37.19 17.71
N SER A 199 -43.04 -35.88 17.69
CA SER A 199 -43.20 -35.11 16.46
C SER A 199 -41.82 -34.82 15.86
N LEU A 200 -41.71 -35.02 14.55
CA LEU A 200 -40.52 -34.69 13.79
C LEU A 200 -40.75 -33.35 13.10
N HIS A 201 -39.69 -32.57 13.01
CA HIS A 201 -39.72 -31.25 12.41
C HIS A 201 -38.49 -31.08 11.52
N VAL A 202 -38.67 -30.50 10.35
CA VAL A 202 -37.59 -30.07 9.47
C VAL A 202 -37.40 -28.57 9.67
N LEU A 203 -36.18 -28.19 10.01
CA LEU A 203 -35.73 -26.80 10.07
C LEU A 203 -34.73 -26.60 8.94
N SER A 204 -35.04 -25.69 8.02
CA SER A 204 -34.17 -25.40 6.88
C SER A 204 -33.66 -23.96 6.90
N ASP A 205 -32.38 -23.80 6.60
CA ASP A 205 -31.70 -22.50 6.56
C ASP A 205 -30.68 -22.45 5.40
N GLY A 206 -30.56 -21.30 4.74
CA GLY A 206 -29.62 -21.13 3.63
C GLY A 206 -29.99 -20.04 2.63
N ASN A 207 -29.58 -20.25 1.36
CA ASN A 207 -29.80 -19.28 0.29
C ASN A 207 -31.30 -19.03 0.06
N VAL A 208 -31.67 -17.75 -0.06
CA VAL A 208 -33.05 -17.26 -0.17
C VAL A 208 -33.78 -17.84 -1.38
N GLU A 209 -33.13 -17.91 -2.53
CA GLU A 209 -33.73 -18.37 -3.79
C GLU A 209 -34.18 -19.83 -3.70
N LEU A 210 -33.33 -20.70 -3.15
CA LEU A 210 -33.64 -22.12 -3.00
C LEU A 210 -34.73 -22.37 -1.95
N ILE A 211 -34.73 -21.61 -0.86
CA ILE A 211 -35.74 -21.75 0.20
C ILE A 211 -37.10 -21.25 -0.29
N LEU A 212 -37.17 -20.09 -0.94
CA LEU A 212 -38.41 -19.60 -1.54
C LEU A 212 -38.96 -20.57 -2.61
N GLY A 213 -38.09 -21.20 -3.39
CA GLY A 213 -38.46 -22.26 -4.33
C GLY A 213 -39.05 -23.51 -3.66
N ALA A 214 -38.59 -23.85 -2.45
CA ALA A 214 -39.08 -25.00 -1.67
C ALA A 214 -40.33 -24.68 -0.82
N CYS A 215 -40.68 -23.41 -0.66
CA CYS A 215 -41.80 -22.97 0.17
C CYS A 215 -43.09 -22.74 -0.65
N LEU A 216 -44.20 -23.23 -0.10
CA LEU A 216 -45.54 -23.00 -0.65
C LEU A 216 -46.36 -22.06 0.20
N ASP A 217 -46.13 -22.09 1.50
CA ASP A 217 -46.86 -21.33 2.50
C ASP A 217 -45.89 -20.48 3.32
N TYR A 218 -46.40 -19.47 4.02
CA TYR A 218 -45.69 -18.71 5.04
C TYR A 218 -46.51 -18.61 6.32
N PHE A 219 -45.85 -18.33 7.43
CA PHE A 219 -46.50 -18.19 8.73
C PHE A 219 -46.54 -16.72 9.17
N ASP A 220 -47.75 -16.17 9.34
CA ASP A 220 -47.97 -14.76 9.74
C ASP A 220 -48.00 -14.55 11.27
N GLY A 221 -47.86 -15.62 12.05
CA GLY A 221 -47.87 -15.59 13.52
C GLY A 221 -49.18 -16.07 14.13
N THR A 222 -50.25 -16.14 13.34
CA THR A 222 -51.55 -16.66 13.77
C THR A 222 -52.04 -17.82 12.91
N ARG A 223 -51.77 -17.78 11.60
CA ARG A 223 -52.20 -18.77 10.62
C ARG A 223 -51.13 -19.01 9.55
N VAL A 224 -51.29 -20.12 8.84
CA VAL A 224 -50.47 -20.47 7.68
C VAL A 224 -51.20 -19.95 6.43
N CYS A 225 -50.51 -19.16 5.61
CA CYS A 225 -51.03 -18.50 4.42
C CYS A 225 -50.26 -18.96 3.17
N ALA A 226 -50.93 -19.02 2.01
CA ALA A 226 -50.28 -19.39 0.76
C ALA A 226 -49.31 -18.30 0.28
N LEU A 227 -48.16 -18.71 -0.25
CA LEU A 227 -47.09 -17.84 -0.74
C LEU A 227 -47.28 -17.51 -2.23
N ASP A 228 -48.07 -16.47 -2.49
CA ASP A 228 -48.38 -15.95 -3.83
C ASP A 228 -47.16 -15.34 -4.54
N ASP A 229 -47.18 -15.27 -5.86
CA ASP A 229 -46.08 -14.73 -6.67
C ASP A 229 -45.75 -13.26 -6.36
N ARG A 230 -46.75 -12.46 -5.98
CA ARG A 230 -46.53 -11.09 -5.51
C ARG A 230 -45.67 -11.06 -4.24
N THR A 231 -45.97 -11.94 -3.29
CA THR A 231 -45.27 -12.02 -2.00
C THR A 231 -43.85 -12.56 -2.19
N VAL A 232 -43.66 -13.52 -3.09
CA VAL A 232 -42.32 -14.00 -3.47
C VAL A 232 -41.51 -12.89 -4.15
N ALA A 233 -42.11 -12.15 -5.08
CA ALA A 233 -41.47 -11.01 -5.76
C ALA A 233 -40.97 -9.97 -4.77
N MET A 234 -41.77 -9.70 -3.74
CA MET A 234 -41.43 -8.76 -2.69
C MET A 234 -40.26 -9.25 -1.82
N TYR A 235 -40.27 -10.50 -1.33
CA TYR A 235 -39.14 -11.04 -0.57
C TYR A 235 -37.87 -11.16 -1.40
N TYR A 236 -38.01 -11.49 -2.70
CA TYR A 236 -36.90 -11.52 -3.63
C TYR A 236 -36.33 -10.12 -3.89
N ALA A 237 -37.18 -9.10 -4.04
CA ALA A 237 -36.76 -7.71 -4.14
C ALA A 237 -36.01 -7.24 -2.89
N LEU A 238 -36.49 -7.60 -1.69
CA LEU A 238 -35.80 -7.32 -0.43
C LEU A 238 -34.42 -7.99 -0.38
N TYR A 239 -34.33 -9.24 -0.81
CA TYR A 239 -33.06 -9.96 -0.92
C TYR A 239 -32.07 -9.25 -1.87
N LEU A 240 -32.53 -8.83 -3.06
CA LEU A 240 -31.69 -8.10 -4.01
C LEU A 240 -31.24 -6.73 -3.45
N ASN A 241 -32.13 -6.01 -2.76
CA ASN A 241 -31.80 -4.74 -2.13
C ASN A 241 -30.76 -4.93 -1.01
N ALA A 242 -30.93 -5.95 -0.16
CA ALA A 242 -29.99 -6.28 0.89
C ALA A 242 -28.61 -6.66 0.31
N LEU A 243 -28.58 -7.47 -0.77
CA LEU A 243 -27.34 -7.76 -1.48
C LEU A 243 -26.68 -6.49 -2.03
N GLN A 244 -27.43 -5.50 -2.50
CA GLN A 244 -26.86 -4.23 -2.99
C GLN A 244 -26.28 -3.36 -1.87
N GLN A 245 -26.79 -3.52 -0.64
CA GLN A 245 -26.31 -2.86 0.58
C GLN A 245 -25.16 -3.63 1.26
N ASP A 246 -24.59 -4.64 0.59
CA ASP A 246 -23.53 -5.50 1.12
C ASP A 246 -23.94 -6.29 2.38
N LEU A 247 -25.24 -6.57 2.50
CA LEU A 247 -25.81 -7.45 3.51
C LEU A 247 -25.88 -8.88 2.97
N GLN A 248 -25.44 -9.84 3.77
CA GLN A 248 -25.67 -11.26 3.52
C GLN A 248 -27.06 -11.64 4.04
N CYS A 249 -27.82 -12.43 3.28
CA CYS A 249 -29.15 -12.86 3.69
C CYS A 249 -29.22 -14.38 3.88
N LEU A 250 -29.87 -14.82 4.96
CA LEU A 250 -30.28 -16.22 5.14
C LEU A 250 -31.79 -16.29 5.28
N ALA A 251 -32.42 -17.18 4.51
CA ALA A 251 -33.82 -17.52 4.67
C ALA A 251 -33.97 -18.70 5.64
N TYR A 252 -35.12 -18.74 6.32
CA TYR A 252 -35.50 -19.82 7.21
C TYR A 252 -36.87 -20.37 6.84
N ALA A 253 -36.98 -21.70 6.91
CA ALA A 253 -38.21 -22.41 6.65
C ALA A 253 -38.40 -23.58 7.64
N TYR A 254 -39.65 -23.99 7.80
CA TYR A 254 -40.08 -25.00 8.75
C TYR A 254 -41.10 -25.93 8.13
N ARG A 255 -40.99 -27.23 8.39
CA ARG A 255 -42.01 -28.21 8.03
C ARG A 255 -42.22 -29.22 9.18
N PRO A 256 -43.43 -29.36 9.72
CA PRO A 256 -43.74 -30.47 10.61
C PRO A 256 -43.85 -31.77 9.80
N LEU A 257 -43.33 -32.88 10.32
CA LEU A 257 -43.45 -34.22 9.73
C LEU A 257 -44.24 -35.13 10.67
N ARG A 258 -45.37 -35.65 10.18
CA ARG A 258 -46.21 -36.62 10.87
C ARG A 258 -46.04 -37.98 10.21
N LEU A 259 -45.16 -38.80 10.78
CA LEU A 259 -44.90 -40.16 10.32
C LEU A 259 -45.80 -41.18 11.03
N PRO A 260 -46.21 -42.26 10.35
CA PRO A 260 -46.83 -43.41 11.02
C PRO A 260 -45.81 -44.12 11.93
N PRO A 261 -46.25 -44.80 13.00
CA PRO A 261 -45.37 -45.40 14.03
C PRO A 261 -44.43 -46.51 13.50
N ASN A 262 -44.63 -47.00 12.28
CA ASN A 262 -43.84 -48.10 11.69
C ASN A 262 -42.56 -47.65 10.94
N VAL A 263 -42.16 -46.37 11.02
CA VAL A 263 -41.04 -45.78 10.24
C VAL A 263 -39.76 -45.61 11.09
N GLU A 264 -39.64 -46.33 12.21
CA GLU A 264 -38.47 -46.25 13.10
C GLU A 264 -37.14 -46.61 12.40
N TRP A 265 -37.18 -47.44 11.35
CA TRP A 265 -36.02 -47.83 10.54
C TRP A 265 -35.28 -46.65 9.89
N LEU A 266 -35.96 -45.52 9.65
CA LEU A 266 -35.37 -44.31 9.06
C LEU A 266 -34.33 -43.66 9.99
N PHE A 267 -34.52 -43.84 11.30
CA PHE A 267 -33.71 -43.20 12.34
C PHE A 267 -32.84 -44.20 13.12
N ASP A 268 -33.03 -45.50 12.89
CA ASP A 268 -32.28 -46.58 13.55
C ASP A 268 -30.88 -46.75 12.94
N SER A 269 -29.96 -45.84 13.27
CA SER A 269 -28.54 -45.97 12.96
C SER A 269 -27.72 -46.07 14.25
N SER A 270 -26.99 -47.18 14.41
CA SER A 270 -26.12 -47.48 15.56
C SER A 270 -24.93 -46.53 15.76
N SER A 271 -24.81 -45.46 14.96
CA SER A 271 -23.80 -44.41 15.07
C SER A 271 -24.34 -43.15 15.72
N LYS A 272 -23.68 -42.68 16.80
CA LYS A 272 -23.98 -41.41 17.51
C LYS A 272 -23.79 -40.12 16.67
N VAL A 273 -23.51 -40.23 15.37
CA VAL A 273 -23.25 -39.10 14.48
C VAL A 273 -24.37 -39.05 13.44
N PRO A 274 -25.04 -37.90 13.23
CA PRO A 274 -26.14 -37.81 12.27
C PRO A 274 -25.65 -38.06 10.84
N ALA A 275 -26.30 -38.97 10.12
CA ALA A 275 -26.01 -39.27 8.72
C ALA A 275 -26.23 -38.01 7.86
N ARG A 276 -25.28 -37.74 6.95
CA ARG A 276 -25.29 -36.58 6.03
C ARG A 276 -25.65 -37.05 4.64
N VAL A 277 -26.69 -36.46 4.06
CA VAL A 277 -27.15 -36.76 2.69
C VAL A 277 -27.03 -35.50 1.85
N GLU A 278 -26.31 -35.57 0.72
CA GLU A 278 -26.22 -34.47 -0.25
C GLU A 278 -27.28 -34.64 -1.33
N LEU A 279 -28.22 -33.71 -1.39
CA LEU A 279 -29.27 -33.68 -2.39
C LEU A 279 -28.91 -32.67 -3.48
N ARG A 280 -29.00 -33.09 -4.75
CA ARG A 280 -28.80 -32.21 -5.92
C ARG A 280 -30.14 -31.86 -6.54
N VAL A 281 -30.34 -30.58 -6.81
CA VAL A 281 -31.46 -30.08 -7.60
C VAL A 281 -31.03 -30.06 -9.07
N ASP A 282 -31.75 -30.80 -9.92
CA ASP A 282 -31.50 -30.83 -11.36
C ASP A 282 -32.19 -29.60 -12.00
N ASP A 283 -31.39 -28.59 -12.35
CA ASP A 283 -31.86 -27.43 -13.11
C ASP A 283 -32.00 -27.81 -14.60
N GLU A 284 -33.23 -27.92 -15.12
CA GLU A 284 -33.47 -27.98 -16.57
C GLU A 284 -32.97 -26.67 -17.25
N ASP A 285 -32.45 -26.78 -18.47
CA ASP A 285 -31.66 -25.73 -19.14
C ASP A 285 -32.40 -24.39 -19.28
N GLU A 286 -31.66 -23.29 -19.04
CA GLU A 286 -32.06 -21.90 -19.31
C GLU A 286 -32.47 -21.73 -20.78
N SER A 287 -33.78 -21.83 -21.06
CA SER A 287 -34.32 -21.25 -22.29
C SER A 287 -34.33 -19.74 -22.12
N GLN A 288 -33.39 -19.06 -22.79
CA GLN A 288 -33.31 -17.60 -23.02
C GLN A 288 -34.48 -16.81 -22.43
N ASP A 289 -34.23 -16.10 -21.32
CA ASP A 289 -35.17 -15.19 -20.68
C ASP A 289 -35.78 -14.24 -21.72
N GLN A 290 -37.01 -14.53 -22.14
CA GLN A 290 -37.82 -13.56 -22.88
C GLN A 290 -38.38 -12.58 -21.85
N VAL A 291 -37.80 -11.38 -21.84
CA VAL A 291 -38.34 -10.19 -21.20
C VAL A 291 -39.77 -9.99 -21.71
N VAL A 292 -40.75 -10.17 -20.82
CA VAL A 292 -42.14 -9.77 -21.07
C VAL A 292 -42.27 -8.38 -20.48
N ASP A 293 -42.25 -7.35 -21.33
CA ASP A 293 -42.56 -5.98 -20.95
C ASP A 293 -44.02 -5.91 -20.49
N ASP A 294 -44.28 -5.96 -19.18
CA ASP A 294 -45.55 -5.49 -18.61
C ASP A 294 -45.30 -4.16 -17.85
N GLU A 295 -46.00 -3.13 -18.30
CA GLU A 295 -45.98 -1.78 -17.73
C GLU A 295 -46.55 -1.78 -16.29
N PHE A 296 -45.77 -2.10 -15.27
CA PHE A 296 -45.89 -1.59 -13.89
C PHE A 296 -44.67 -2.07 -13.10
N GLY A 297 -44.06 -1.20 -12.27
CA GLY A 297 -42.78 -1.44 -11.59
C GLY A 297 -42.77 -2.55 -10.52
N SER A 298 -42.97 -3.80 -10.92
CA SER A 298 -42.69 -5.01 -10.15
C SER A 298 -41.38 -5.64 -10.64
N VAL A 299 -40.54 -6.09 -9.70
CA VAL A 299 -39.31 -6.84 -9.98
C VAL A 299 -39.63 -8.10 -10.78
N ASP A 300 -38.94 -8.33 -11.90
CA ASP A 300 -39.11 -9.53 -12.72
C ASP A 300 -38.74 -10.78 -11.92
N LEU A 301 -39.70 -11.68 -11.75
CA LEU A 301 -39.50 -12.91 -10.98
C LEU A 301 -38.83 -13.98 -11.87
N PRO A 302 -37.73 -14.60 -11.43
CA PRO A 302 -37.16 -15.75 -12.13
C PRO A 302 -38.18 -16.87 -12.37
N ALA A 303 -38.15 -17.49 -13.55
CA ALA A 303 -39.15 -18.48 -13.98
C ALA A 303 -39.33 -19.65 -12.99
N HIS A 304 -38.26 -20.04 -12.29
CA HIS A 304 -38.26 -21.13 -11.32
C HIS A 304 -38.92 -20.76 -9.97
N LEU A 305 -39.06 -19.46 -9.65
CA LEU A 305 -39.74 -18.98 -8.45
C LEU A 305 -41.25 -18.79 -8.65
N THR A 306 -41.72 -18.85 -9.90
CA THR A 306 -43.15 -18.71 -10.21
C THR A 306 -43.97 -19.80 -9.51
N GLN A 307 -45.19 -19.45 -9.13
CA GLN A 307 -46.11 -20.37 -8.46
C GLN A 307 -46.41 -21.58 -9.35
N ALA A 308 -46.46 -21.38 -10.67
CA ALA A 308 -46.62 -22.47 -11.63
C ALA A 308 -45.48 -23.50 -11.56
N ALA A 309 -44.22 -23.03 -11.47
CA ALA A 309 -43.05 -23.90 -11.34
C ALA A 309 -43.02 -24.61 -9.97
N ARG A 310 -43.29 -23.88 -8.88
CA ARG A 310 -43.37 -24.44 -7.51
C ARG A 310 -44.47 -25.49 -7.39
N LEU A 311 -45.66 -25.22 -7.97
CA LEU A 311 -46.77 -26.19 -8.01
C LEU A 311 -46.50 -27.36 -8.98
N ALA A 312 -45.74 -27.16 -10.05
CA ALA A 312 -45.34 -28.24 -10.96
C ALA A 312 -44.44 -29.26 -10.26
N GLN A 313 -43.55 -28.82 -9.36
CA GLN A 313 -42.75 -29.71 -8.51
C GLN A 313 -43.62 -30.57 -7.58
N LEU A 314 -44.77 -30.04 -7.13
CA LEU A 314 -45.75 -30.82 -6.35
C LEU A 314 -46.55 -31.79 -7.21
N ARG A 315 -46.91 -31.39 -8.44
CA ARG A 315 -47.67 -32.24 -9.38
C ARG A 315 -46.86 -33.42 -9.89
N ALA A 316 -45.54 -33.35 -9.82
CA ALA A 316 -44.64 -34.48 -10.07
C ALA A 316 -44.70 -35.56 -8.97
N LYS A 317 -45.35 -35.28 -7.82
CA LYS A 317 -45.59 -36.27 -6.76
C LYS A 317 -46.72 -37.23 -7.15
N PRO A 318 -46.62 -38.53 -6.79
CA PRO A 318 -47.71 -39.46 -6.97
C PRO A 318 -48.91 -39.06 -6.09
N GLN A 319 -50.03 -38.69 -6.72
CA GLN A 319 -51.26 -38.34 -6.00
C GLN A 319 -51.87 -39.59 -5.35
N VAL A 320 -52.02 -39.56 -4.01
CA VAL A 320 -52.76 -40.58 -3.25
C VAL A 320 -54.12 -40.00 -2.88
N THR A 321 -55.18 -40.80 -3.05
CA THR A 321 -56.54 -40.49 -2.64
C THR A 321 -56.66 -40.49 -1.12
N ASP A 322 -57.17 -39.39 -0.57
CA ASP A 322 -57.46 -39.16 0.85
C ASP A 322 -58.01 -40.40 1.58
N THR A 323 -57.22 -40.90 2.53
CA THR A 323 -57.75 -41.64 3.67
C THR A 323 -57.12 -41.11 4.95
N SER A 324 -57.96 -40.50 5.80
CA SER A 324 -57.69 -39.93 7.14
C SER A 324 -56.65 -38.80 7.23
N GLY A 325 -57.15 -37.57 7.37
CA GLY A 325 -56.37 -36.33 7.33
C GLY A 325 -55.59 -35.97 8.59
N ASP A 326 -54.60 -36.77 8.98
CA ASP A 326 -53.64 -36.34 10.01
C ASP A 326 -52.20 -36.91 9.84
N VAL A 327 -51.90 -37.67 8.79
CA VAL A 327 -50.58 -38.31 8.57
C VAL A 327 -50.02 -37.89 7.19
N ASP A 328 -48.79 -37.38 7.15
CA ASP A 328 -48.17 -36.85 5.92
C ASP A 328 -47.72 -37.97 4.96
N TYR A 329 -47.41 -39.16 5.50
CA TYR A 329 -46.91 -40.30 4.74
C TYR A 329 -47.80 -41.53 4.94
N SER A 330 -48.50 -41.94 3.87
CA SER A 330 -49.23 -43.21 3.87
C SER A 330 -48.25 -44.40 3.77
N PRO A 331 -48.60 -45.59 4.30
CA PRO A 331 -47.80 -46.80 4.13
C PRO A 331 -47.46 -47.10 2.66
N ASP A 332 -48.37 -46.80 1.73
CA ASP A 332 -48.17 -46.99 0.29
C ASP A 332 -47.15 -45.99 -0.29
N MET A 333 -47.19 -44.72 0.12
CA MET A 333 -46.20 -43.72 -0.30
C MET A 333 -44.78 -44.06 0.18
N LEU A 334 -44.66 -44.60 1.40
CA LEU A 334 -43.38 -45.04 1.97
C LEU A 334 -42.75 -46.20 1.17
N THR A 335 -43.55 -47.04 0.51
CA THR A 335 -43.02 -48.08 -0.39
C THR A 335 -42.46 -47.51 -1.69
N HIS A 336 -43.01 -46.39 -2.19
CA HIS A 336 -42.48 -45.67 -3.35
C HIS A 336 -41.23 -44.87 -3.03
N LEU A 337 -41.13 -44.35 -1.80
CA LEU A 337 -39.97 -43.60 -1.28
C LEU A 337 -38.99 -44.52 -0.51
N ALA A 338 -38.76 -45.73 -1.00
CA ALA A 338 -38.03 -46.79 -0.28
C ALA A 338 -36.57 -46.46 0.12
N THR A 339 -36.00 -45.37 -0.40
CA THR A 339 -34.64 -44.90 -0.05
C THR A 339 -34.69 -43.67 0.85
N GLU A 340 -33.78 -43.62 1.84
CA GLU A 340 -33.61 -42.47 2.75
C GLU A 340 -33.44 -41.14 1.99
N GLU A 341 -32.72 -41.16 0.86
CA GLU A 341 -32.50 -39.97 0.02
C GLU A 341 -33.78 -39.42 -0.61
N ASN A 342 -34.67 -40.29 -1.11
CA ASN A 342 -35.91 -39.86 -1.74
C ASN A 342 -36.91 -39.32 -0.73
N LEU A 343 -36.94 -39.91 0.47
CA LEU A 343 -37.76 -39.41 1.57
C LEU A 343 -37.27 -38.05 2.08
N LEU A 344 -35.95 -37.88 2.23
CA LEU A 344 -35.37 -36.58 2.59
C LEU A 344 -35.60 -35.53 1.50
N ARG A 345 -35.52 -35.93 0.22
CA ARG A 345 -35.86 -35.05 -0.92
C ARG A 345 -37.31 -34.58 -0.85
N ASP A 346 -38.24 -35.47 -0.52
CA ASP A 346 -39.63 -35.09 -0.32
C ASP A 346 -39.82 -34.19 0.93
N ALA A 347 -39.22 -34.55 2.06
CA ALA A 347 -39.31 -33.80 3.32
C ALA A 347 -38.80 -32.35 3.20
N VAL A 348 -37.87 -32.12 2.28
CA VAL A 348 -37.30 -30.81 1.95
C VAL A 348 -38.23 -29.96 1.07
N THR A 349 -39.20 -30.54 0.37
CA THR A 349 -40.23 -29.78 -0.37
C THR A 349 -41.39 -29.37 0.55
N GLU A 350 -42.31 -28.52 0.08
CA GLU A 350 -43.54 -28.13 0.82
C GLU A 350 -43.28 -27.51 2.20
N GLN A 351 -42.28 -26.63 2.30
CA GLN A 351 -41.97 -25.97 3.57
C GLN A 351 -42.80 -24.71 3.80
N ILE A 352 -42.92 -24.33 5.07
CA ILE A 352 -43.52 -23.06 5.51
C ILE A 352 -42.39 -22.06 5.71
N PHE A 353 -42.45 -20.94 4.99
CA PHE A 353 -41.51 -19.84 5.11
C PHE A 353 -41.69 -19.10 6.44
N LEU A 354 -40.60 -18.89 7.17
CA LEU A 354 -40.61 -18.21 8.47
C LEU A 354 -40.13 -16.76 8.40
N GLY A 355 -39.14 -16.46 7.54
CA GLY A 355 -38.55 -15.12 7.44
C GLY A 355 -37.10 -15.13 6.93
N LEU A 356 -36.53 -13.92 6.88
CA LEU A 356 -35.15 -13.67 6.46
C LEU A 356 -34.38 -13.03 7.62
N ILE A 357 -33.10 -13.36 7.75
CA ILE A 357 -32.17 -12.62 8.62
C ILE A 357 -31.07 -12.07 7.73
N THR A 358 -30.81 -10.78 7.87
CA THR A 358 -29.69 -10.10 7.22
C THR A 358 -28.52 -10.02 8.18
N PHE A 359 -27.32 -10.16 7.62
CA PHE A 359 -26.05 -10.13 8.33
C PHE A 359 -25.15 -9.13 7.65
N THR A 360 -24.31 -8.50 8.44
CA THR A 360 -23.31 -7.58 7.95
C THR A 360 -21.96 -7.88 8.57
N TYR A 361 -20.92 -7.43 7.89
CA TYR A 361 -19.61 -7.33 8.49
C TYR A 361 -19.49 -5.93 9.09
N GLU A 362 -19.50 -5.87 10.42
CA GLU A 362 -19.24 -4.62 11.13
C GLU A 362 -17.77 -4.23 10.96
N PRO A 363 -17.48 -2.94 10.69
CA PRO A 363 -16.11 -2.44 10.77
C PRO A 363 -15.60 -2.62 12.20
N LYS A 364 -14.30 -2.92 12.36
CA LYS A 364 -13.72 -2.96 13.72
C LYS A 364 -13.83 -1.57 14.35
N THR A 365 -14.02 -1.53 15.67
CA THR A 365 -14.28 -0.30 16.44
C THR A 365 -13.29 0.83 16.16
N ASP A 366 -12.02 0.49 15.95
CA ASP A 366 -10.93 1.47 15.83
C ASP A 366 -10.68 1.93 14.38
N VAL A 367 -11.41 1.41 13.38
CA VAL A 367 -11.07 1.58 11.96
C VAL A 367 -11.47 2.94 11.42
N CYS A 368 -12.66 3.44 11.78
CA CYS A 368 -13.13 4.74 11.31
C CYS A 368 -12.21 5.86 11.82
N ASP A 369 -11.97 5.89 13.14
CA ASP A 369 -11.05 6.84 13.77
C ASP A 369 -9.63 6.72 13.17
N PHE A 370 -9.15 5.50 12.91
CA PHE A 370 -7.87 5.26 12.23
C PHE A 370 -7.81 5.88 10.83
N ILE A 371 -8.88 5.79 10.04
CA ILE A 371 -8.93 6.37 8.69
C ILE A 371 -8.89 7.90 8.75
N GLU A 372 -9.62 8.51 9.69
CA GLU A 372 -9.60 9.97 9.91
C GLU A 372 -8.19 10.44 10.34
N ASP A 373 -7.56 9.73 11.27
CA ASP A 373 -6.21 10.04 11.75
C ASP A 373 -5.14 9.87 10.65
N LEU A 374 -5.32 8.92 9.73
CA LEU A 374 -4.45 8.78 8.56
C LEU A 374 -4.52 10.01 7.64
N ASP A 375 -5.71 10.57 7.42
CA ASP A 375 -5.88 11.76 6.59
C ASP A 375 -5.20 12.99 7.23
N ILE A 376 -5.34 13.16 8.55
CA ILE A 376 -4.59 14.17 9.33
C ILE A 376 -3.08 13.96 9.18
N ALA A 377 -2.62 12.71 9.14
CA ALA A 377 -1.21 12.35 8.97
C ALA A 377 -0.68 12.49 7.53
N GLY A 378 -1.54 12.90 6.59
CA GLY A 378 -1.24 13.01 5.16
C GLY A 378 -0.99 11.67 4.48
N ILE A 379 -1.59 10.59 5.00
CA ILE A 379 -1.56 9.25 4.42
C ILE A 379 -2.95 8.94 3.86
N ARG A 380 -3.04 8.65 2.55
CA ARG A 380 -4.32 8.27 1.96
C ARG A 380 -4.66 6.82 2.29
N PHE A 381 -5.87 6.57 2.77
CA PHE A 381 -6.44 5.23 2.85
C PHE A 381 -7.14 4.85 1.54
N VAL A 382 -6.88 3.65 1.04
CA VAL A 382 -7.48 3.07 -0.16
C VAL A 382 -8.05 1.70 0.15
N TYR A 383 -9.30 1.46 -0.24
CA TYR A 383 -9.97 0.17 -0.11
C TYR A 383 -10.15 -0.49 -1.47
N PHE A 384 -9.56 -1.67 -1.65
CA PHE A 384 -9.78 -2.54 -2.80
C PHE A 384 -10.84 -3.58 -2.44
N SER A 385 -12.01 -3.46 -3.05
CA SER A 385 -13.09 -4.42 -2.90
C SER A 385 -13.18 -5.35 -4.11
N ALA A 386 -13.30 -6.65 -3.85
CA ALA A 386 -13.63 -7.64 -4.87
C ALA A 386 -15.12 -7.64 -5.24
N SER A 387 -15.97 -6.99 -4.44
CA SER A 387 -17.43 -6.95 -4.65
C SER A 387 -17.84 -5.88 -5.67
N GLY A 388 -19.12 -5.89 -6.07
CA GLY A 388 -19.66 -4.95 -7.04
C GLY A 388 -19.62 -3.50 -6.54
N GLY A 389 -19.72 -2.54 -7.46
CA GLY A 389 -19.62 -1.11 -7.12
C GLY A 389 -20.61 -0.62 -6.06
N ARG A 390 -21.89 -1.07 -6.09
CA ARG A 390 -22.91 -0.67 -5.09
C ARG A 390 -22.60 -1.23 -3.70
N GLN A 391 -22.23 -2.51 -3.64
CA GLN A 391 -21.84 -3.21 -2.39
C GLN A 391 -20.61 -2.57 -1.76
N SER A 392 -19.63 -2.26 -2.60
CA SER A 392 -18.39 -1.63 -2.14
C SER A 392 -18.66 -0.23 -1.57
N LYS A 393 -19.60 0.52 -2.16
CA LYS A 393 -20.02 1.83 -1.63
C LYS A 393 -20.76 1.71 -0.31
N SER A 394 -21.71 0.80 -0.16
CA SER A 394 -22.45 0.65 1.11
C SER A 394 -21.54 0.28 2.29
N PHE A 395 -20.50 -0.53 2.04
CA PHE A 395 -19.50 -0.82 3.08
C PHE A 395 -18.52 0.33 3.30
N ALA A 396 -18.12 1.04 2.25
CA ALA A 396 -17.25 2.22 2.36
C ALA A 396 -17.91 3.36 3.16
N ASP A 397 -19.23 3.53 3.04
CA ASP A 397 -20.01 4.50 3.84
C ASP A 397 -19.91 4.17 5.34
N ARG A 398 -20.00 2.88 5.69
CA ARG A 398 -19.81 2.40 7.08
C ARG A 398 -18.39 2.60 7.61
N LEU A 399 -17.39 2.67 6.73
CA LEU A 399 -16.00 2.98 7.10
C LEU A 399 -15.75 4.50 7.27
N GLY A 400 -16.73 5.35 6.93
CA GLY A 400 -16.55 6.81 6.93
C GLY A 400 -15.87 7.35 5.66
N LEU A 401 -15.81 6.59 4.58
CA LEU A 401 -15.27 7.05 3.30
C LEU A 401 -16.32 7.82 2.50
N GLU A 402 -15.88 8.77 1.66
CA GLU A 402 -16.80 9.54 0.80
C GLU A 402 -17.43 8.64 -0.28
N THR A 403 -18.76 8.49 -0.27
CA THR A 403 -19.52 7.63 -1.18
C THR A 403 -20.45 8.37 -2.13
N ASP A 404 -19.96 9.47 -2.73
CA ASP A 404 -20.70 10.16 -3.78
C ASP A 404 -20.80 9.33 -5.08
N TRP A 405 -21.57 9.85 -6.05
CA TRP A 405 -21.69 9.24 -7.37
C TRP A 405 -20.32 9.08 -8.07
N ASN A 406 -19.35 9.96 -7.76
CA ASN A 406 -18.04 10.11 -8.40
C ASN A 406 -16.84 9.78 -7.49
N THR A 407 -16.95 8.80 -6.60
CA THR A 407 -15.87 8.42 -5.67
C THR A 407 -15.44 6.96 -5.75
N CYS A 408 -15.92 6.20 -6.74
CA CYS A 408 -15.60 4.78 -6.90
C CYS A 408 -15.14 4.48 -8.34
N ILE A 409 -14.01 3.79 -8.45
CA ILE A 409 -13.45 3.32 -9.72
C ILE A 409 -13.66 1.82 -9.84
N LEU A 410 -14.23 1.37 -10.96
CA LEU A 410 -14.35 -0.05 -11.28
C LEU A 410 -13.08 -0.50 -12.03
N LEU A 411 -12.41 -1.54 -11.54
CA LEU A 411 -11.20 -2.09 -12.18
C LEU A 411 -11.50 -3.15 -13.25
N SER A 412 -12.76 -3.61 -13.35
CA SER A 412 -13.22 -4.50 -14.41
C SER A 412 -13.12 -3.86 -15.80
N SER A 413 -12.89 -4.69 -16.82
CA SER A 413 -12.86 -4.24 -18.22
C SER A 413 -14.27 -4.00 -18.75
N ALA A 414 -14.44 -2.99 -19.59
CA ALA A 414 -15.73 -2.61 -20.18
C ALA A 414 -16.32 -3.67 -21.14
N ASP A 415 -15.54 -4.68 -21.53
CA ASP A 415 -15.91 -5.67 -22.56
C ASP A 415 -16.75 -6.85 -22.03
N GLY A 416 -16.94 -6.97 -20.70
CA GLY A 416 -17.49 -8.19 -20.08
C GLY A 416 -18.96 -8.18 -19.68
N ALA A 417 -19.59 -7.02 -19.47
CA ALA A 417 -20.98 -6.96 -19.04
C ALA A 417 -21.64 -5.67 -19.53
N GLN A 418 -22.69 -5.80 -20.36
CA GLN A 418 -23.70 -4.77 -20.51
C GLN A 418 -24.49 -4.69 -19.20
N ASP A 419 -23.91 -4.11 -18.16
CA ASP A 419 -24.58 -4.02 -16.87
C ASP A 419 -25.41 -2.74 -16.80
N ILE A 420 -26.72 -2.94 -16.70
CA ILE A 420 -27.81 -1.98 -16.87
C ILE A 420 -27.96 -1.02 -15.64
N GLY A 421 -27.04 -1.07 -14.67
CA GLY A 421 -27.27 -0.45 -13.35
C GLY A 421 -26.59 0.91 -13.06
N TYR A 422 -25.70 1.40 -13.93
CA TYR A 422 -24.86 2.58 -13.64
C TYR A 422 -24.90 3.66 -14.73
N VAL A 423 -26.02 3.81 -15.43
CA VAL A 423 -26.24 4.92 -16.36
C VAL A 423 -27.33 5.81 -15.78
N GLU A 424 -26.97 6.63 -14.80
CA GLU A 424 -27.74 7.85 -14.56
C GLU A 424 -27.32 8.84 -15.65
N ASP A 425 -28.22 9.07 -16.60
CA ASP A 425 -28.05 9.89 -17.82
C ASP A 425 -27.76 11.39 -17.54
N HIS A 426 -27.47 11.78 -16.31
CA HIS A 426 -27.53 13.18 -15.89
C HIS A 426 -26.22 13.94 -15.70
N ASP A 427 -25.02 13.36 -15.76
CA ASP A 427 -23.78 14.17 -15.74
C ASP A 427 -22.64 13.66 -16.64
N ILE A 428 -22.66 14.09 -17.91
CA ILE A 428 -21.71 13.73 -18.98
C ILE A 428 -20.32 14.41 -18.80
N LYS A 429 -20.12 15.23 -17.77
CA LYS A 429 -18.97 16.16 -17.72
C LYS A 429 -17.70 15.67 -17.00
N ALA A 430 -17.79 14.67 -16.14
CA ALA A 430 -16.62 14.08 -15.48
C ALA A 430 -16.90 12.61 -15.14
N ARG A 431 -16.48 11.70 -16.03
CA ARG A 431 -16.56 10.25 -15.81
C ARG A 431 -15.20 9.75 -15.37
N LEU A 432 -15.15 9.11 -14.21
CA LEU A 432 -13.97 8.37 -13.78
C LEU A 432 -13.66 7.23 -14.79
N PRO A 433 -12.37 6.98 -15.10
CA PRO A 433 -11.99 5.90 -15.99
C PRO A 433 -12.38 4.54 -15.37
N ARG A 434 -12.85 3.60 -16.20
CA ARG A 434 -13.08 2.21 -15.81
C ARG A 434 -12.00 1.32 -16.40
N GLY A 435 -11.47 0.41 -15.60
CA GLY A 435 -10.40 -0.50 -16.00
C GLY A 435 -9.02 0.18 -16.07
N ILE A 436 -7.99 -0.65 -15.89
CA ILE A 436 -6.61 -0.18 -15.68
C ILE A 436 -6.00 0.53 -16.88
N HIS A 437 -6.30 0.05 -18.09
CA HIS A 437 -5.77 0.67 -19.31
C HIS A 437 -6.22 2.12 -19.43
N ASN A 438 -7.51 2.38 -19.15
CA ASN A 438 -8.09 3.71 -19.22
C ASN A 438 -7.57 4.61 -18.09
N ILE A 439 -7.25 4.07 -16.92
CA ILE A 439 -6.61 4.84 -15.82
C ILE A 439 -5.24 5.35 -16.28
N ARG A 440 -4.39 4.49 -16.87
CA ARG A 440 -3.07 4.90 -17.35
C ARG A 440 -3.11 5.93 -18.48
N GLU A 441 -4.12 5.88 -19.35
CA GLU A 441 -4.34 6.89 -20.39
C GLU A 441 -4.83 8.21 -19.77
N HIS A 442 -5.79 8.14 -18.84
CA HIS A 442 -6.32 9.29 -18.12
C HIS A 442 -5.26 10.06 -17.33
N LEU A 443 -4.37 9.36 -16.63
CA LEU A 443 -3.25 9.97 -15.89
C LEU A 443 -2.24 10.68 -16.80
N ARG A 444 -2.13 10.27 -18.07
CA ARG A 444 -1.22 10.89 -19.04
C ARG A 444 -1.84 12.10 -19.72
N ASP A 445 -3.11 12.00 -20.09
CA ASP A 445 -3.75 12.94 -21.01
C ASP A 445 -4.74 13.90 -20.33
N VAL A 446 -5.20 13.59 -19.11
CA VAL A 446 -6.27 14.33 -18.42
C VAL A 446 -5.80 14.91 -17.08
N ASP A 447 -5.81 14.12 -16.00
CA ASP A 447 -5.51 14.57 -14.64
C ASP A 447 -5.13 13.41 -13.69
N ASP A 448 -4.78 13.76 -12.45
CA ASP A 448 -4.37 12.84 -11.38
C ASP A 448 -5.52 12.42 -10.45
N ILE A 449 -6.78 12.75 -10.77
CA ILE A 449 -7.95 12.41 -9.94
C ILE A 449 -8.03 10.90 -9.64
N PRO A 450 -7.69 9.97 -10.56
CA PRO A 450 -7.71 8.54 -10.24
C PRO A 450 -6.79 8.13 -9.08
N LEU A 451 -5.69 8.85 -8.84
CA LEU A 451 -4.82 8.62 -7.68
C LEU A 451 -5.42 9.19 -6.39
N GLN A 452 -6.45 10.04 -6.53
CA GLN A 452 -7.13 10.70 -5.43
C GLN A 452 -8.30 9.93 -4.83
N VAL A 453 -8.78 8.93 -5.55
CA VAL A 453 -9.92 8.11 -5.15
C VAL A 453 -9.50 7.06 -4.12
N SER A 454 -10.32 6.90 -3.07
CA SER A 454 -10.10 5.94 -1.99
C SER A 454 -10.80 4.59 -2.19
N LEU A 455 -11.74 4.46 -3.14
CA LEU A 455 -12.52 3.23 -3.33
C LEU A 455 -12.36 2.64 -4.73
N PHE A 456 -11.89 1.39 -4.79
CA PHE A 456 -11.84 0.58 -6.00
C PHE A 456 -12.72 -0.66 -5.84
N ALA A 457 -13.58 -0.93 -6.81
CA ALA A 457 -14.50 -2.07 -6.80
C ALA A 457 -14.26 -3.01 -7.98
N GLU A 458 -14.82 -4.22 -7.90
CA GLU A 458 -14.62 -5.32 -8.86
C GLU A 458 -13.13 -5.64 -9.07
N CYS A 459 -12.38 -5.62 -7.97
CA CYS A 459 -10.94 -5.80 -7.99
C CYS A 459 -10.57 -7.27 -8.17
N THR A 460 -9.83 -7.58 -9.23
CA THR A 460 -9.15 -8.88 -9.36
C THR A 460 -7.72 -8.79 -8.82
N PRO A 461 -7.13 -9.87 -8.29
CA PRO A 461 -5.75 -9.84 -7.77
C PRO A 461 -4.68 -9.42 -8.80
N SER A 462 -4.91 -9.63 -10.10
CA SER A 462 -4.06 -9.05 -11.16
C SER A 462 -4.27 -7.55 -11.29
N ALA A 463 -5.52 -7.10 -11.27
CA ALA A 463 -5.84 -5.69 -11.43
C ALA A 463 -5.34 -4.84 -10.25
N THR A 464 -5.51 -5.33 -9.01
CA THR A 464 -5.00 -4.66 -7.82
C THR A 464 -3.48 -4.47 -7.89
N ARG A 465 -2.74 -5.47 -8.37
CA ARG A 465 -1.28 -5.37 -8.53
C ARG A 465 -0.88 -4.30 -9.54
N GLU A 466 -1.53 -4.27 -10.70
CA GLU A 466 -1.27 -3.23 -11.70
C GLU A 466 -1.62 -1.83 -11.18
N MET A 467 -2.69 -1.69 -10.38
CA MET A 467 -3.03 -0.41 -9.74
C MET A 467 -1.98 0.02 -8.70
N ILE A 468 -1.43 -0.93 -7.92
CA ILE A 468 -0.32 -0.66 -7.00
C ILE A 468 0.91 -0.17 -7.77
N GLU A 469 1.24 -0.80 -8.90
CA GLU A 469 2.34 -0.35 -9.78
C GLU A 469 2.09 1.08 -10.30
N ILE A 470 0.85 1.44 -10.64
CA ILE A 470 0.49 2.79 -11.07
C ILE A 470 0.72 3.82 -9.94
N PHE A 471 0.37 3.50 -8.69
CA PHE A 471 0.69 4.37 -7.56
C PHE A 471 2.21 4.57 -7.41
N GLN A 472 2.98 3.48 -7.51
CA GLN A 472 4.45 3.52 -7.43
C GLN A 472 5.08 4.32 -8.58
N GLU A 473 4.60 4.16 -9.81
CA GLU A 473 5.02 4.92 -11.00
C GLU A 473 4.83 6.44 -10.80
N ASN A 474 3.82 6.84 -10.02
CA ASN A 474 3.53 8.24 -9.69
C ASN A 474 4.24 8.76 -8.42
N GLY A 475 5.17 7.97 -7.88
CA GLY A 475 6.02 8.35 -6.76
C GLY A 475 5.38 8.24 -5.38
N GLU A 476 4.28 7.50 -5.26
CA GLU A 476 3.68 7.10 -3.98
C GLU A 476 4.43 5.89 -3.39
N VAL A 477 4.51 5.82 -2.05
CA VAL A 477 5.02 4.64 -1.34
C VAL A 477 3.82 3.88 -0.80
N VAL A 478 3.58 2.68 -1.35
CA VAL A 478 2.34 1.94 -1.14
C VAL A 478 2.54 0.87 -0.07
N CYS A 479 1.81 1.00 1.03
CA CYS A 479 1.68 -0.04 2.04
C CYS A 479 0.39 -0.82 1.83
N CYS A 480 0.46 -2.15 1.70
CA CYS A 480 -0.71 -3.01 1.58
C CYS A 480 -0.97 -3.80 2.87
N MET A 481 -2.20 -3.77 3.36
CA MET A 481 -2.69 -4.63 4.43
C MET A 481 -3.69 -5.65 3.87
N GLY A 482 -3.55 -6.91 4.30
CA GLY A 482 -4.41 -7.99 3.84
C GLY A 482 -4.42 -9.17 4.81
N SER A 483 -5.40 -10.03 4.67
CA SER A 483 -5.56 -11.25 5.45
C SER A 483 -4.42 -12.21 5.15
N ALA A 484 -3.81 -12.72 6.21
CA ALA A 484 -2.79 -13.76 6.13
C ALA A 484 -3.36 -15.09 5.62
N LEU A 485 -4.67 -15.33 5.73
CA LEU A 485 -5.26 -16.58 5.25
C LEU A 485 -5.70 -16.52 3.78
N ALA A 486 -5.75 -15.32 3.19
CA ALA A 486 -6.07 -15.13 1.78
C ALA A 486 -4.84 -15.34 0.88
N ALA A 487 -5.09 -15.67 -0.40
CA ALA A 487 -4.05 -15.94 -1.38
C ALA A 487 -3.42 -14.65 -1.97
N ASN A 488 -2.90 -13.78 -1.09
CA ASN A 488 -2.42 -12.43 -1.46
C ASN A 488 -0.89 -12.30 -1.57
N THR A 489 -0.15 -13.42 -1.54
CA THR A 489 1.32 -13.45 -1.56
C THR A 489 1.93 -12.63 -2.68
N LEU A 490 1.35 -12.68 -3.90
CA LEU A 490 1.88 -11.94 -5.05
C LEU A 490 1.65 -10.44 -4.91
N THR A 491 0.51 -10.03 -4.36
CA THR A 491 0.21 -8.61 -4.12
C THR A 491 1.12 -8.03 -3.05
N PHE A 492 1.35 -8.80 -1.97
CA PHE A 492 2.30 -8.44 -0.92
C PHE A 492 3.75 -8.35 -1.41
N ALA A 493 4.11 -9.08 -2.48
CA ALA A 493 5.46 -9.04 -3.04
C ALA A 493 5.70 -7.83 -3.96
N VAL A 494 4.64 -7.21 -4.50
CA VAL A 494 4.73 -6.06 -5.42
C VAL A 494 4.76 -4.73 -4.66
N CYS A 495 4.02 -4.62 -3.55
CA CYS A 495 3.98 -3.38 -2.76
C CYS A 495 5.31 -3.08 -2.06
N ASP A 496 5.57 -1.80 -1.77
CA ASP A 496 6.79 -1.37 -1.07
C ASP A 496 6.84 -1.87 0.39
N LEU A 497 5.66 -2.00 1.01
CA LEU A 497 5.50 -2.55 2.34
C LEU A 497 4.23 -3.40 2.44
N ALA A 498 4.36 -4.66 2.85
CA ALA A 498 3.21 -5.53 3.13
C ALA A 498 3.00 -5.77 4.62
N VAL A 499 1.74 -5.79 5.04
CA VAL A 499 1.31 -6.10 6.40
C VAL A 499 0.31 -7.25 6.34
N GLY A 500 0.72 -8.40 6.88
CA GLY A 500 -0.17 -9.55 7.02
C GLY A 500 -0.99 -9.43 8.30
N VAL A 501 -2.31 -9.47 8.20
CA VAL A 501 -3.21 -9.43 9.36
C VAL A 501 -3.78 -10.84 9.58
N GLU A 502 -3.63 -11.37 10.78
CA GLU A 502 -4.29 -12.62 11.15
C GLU A 502 -5.79 -12.35 11.36
N PRO A 503 -6.68 -12.93 10.54
CA PRO A 503 -8.10 -12.62 10.62
C PRO A 503 -8.80 -13.28 11.83
N ILE A 504 -8.24 -14.38 12.36
CA ILE A 504 -8.90 -15.20 13.38
C ILE A 504 -7.84 -15.69 14.36
N PRO A 505 -8.09 -15.71 15.69
CA PRO A 505 -7.07 -16.06 16.69
C PRO A 505 -6.83 -17.59 16.69
N HIS A 506 -5.97 -18.08 15.80
CA HIS A 506 -5.58 -19.48 15.70
C HIS A 506 -4.09 -19.71 16.00
N PHE A 507 -3.27 -18.66 15.99
CA PHE A 507 -1.82 -18.77 16.18
C PHE A 507 -1.38 -19.01 17.63
N ASN A 508 -2.07 -18.43 18.63
CA ASN A 508 -1.59 -18.42 20.02
C ASN A 508 -2.24 -19.43 20.97
N ARG A 509 -3.42 -19.99 20.65
CA ARG A 509 -4.10 -20.94 21.55
C ARG A 509 -3.42 -22.30 21.71
N ALA A 510 -2.51 -22.66 20.81
CA ALA A 510 -1.68 -23.86 21.00
C ALA A 510 -0.74 -23.73 22.22
N LYS A 511 -0.46 -22.49 22.67
CA LYS A 511 0.38 -22.23 23.85
C LYS A 511 -0.41 -22.37 25.16
N ASP A 512 -1.68 -21.95 25.18
CA ASP A 512 -2.51 -21.98 26.39
C ASP A 512 -3.10 -23.36 26.68
N VAL A 513 -3.45 -24.14 25.66
CA VAL A 513 -3.97 -25.53 25.85
C VAL A 513 -2.90 -26.48 26.43
N LEU A 514 -1.61 -26.15 26.28
CA LEU A 514 -0.51 -26.93 26.86
C LEU A 514 -0.23 -26.59 28.33
N LEU A 515 -0.67 -25.43 28.84
CA LEU A 515 -0.48 -25.05 30.24
C LEU A 515 -1.57 -25.61 31.16
N ASP A 516 -2.75 -25.95 30.64
CA ASP A 516 -3.80 -26.64 31.41
C ASP A 516 -3.58 -28.17 31.51
N HIS A 517 -2.71 -28.74 30.67
CA HIS A 517 -2.39 -30.17 30.67
C HIS A 517 -1.10 -30.56 31.42
N GLU A 518 -0.38 -29.61 32.04
CA GLU A 518 0.82 -29.92 32.84
C GLU A 518 0.53 -30.66 34.18
N ASN A 519 -0.73 -30.93 34.52
CA ASN A 519 -1.09 -31.72 35.70
C ASN A 519 -1.21 -33.24 35.46
N ASP A 520 -1.20 -33.73 34.21
CA ASP A 520 -1.19 -35.17 33.95
C ASP A 520 0.18 -35.62 33.44
N GLY A 521 0.90 -36.33 34.31
CA GLY A 521 2.29 -36.78 34.14
C GLY A 521 2.52 -37.79 33.01
N SER A 522 2.29 -37.40 31.76
CA SER A 522 2.71 -38.12 30.57
C SER A 522 3.79 -37.31 29.86
N MET A 523 5.00 -37.87 29.79
CA MET A 523 6.16 -37.27 29.16
C MET A 523 6.04 -37.36 27.64
N SER A 524 5.33 -36.42 27.02
CA SER A 524 5.32 -36.23 25.56
C SER A 524 6.18 -35.01 25.17
N THR A 525 7.13 -35.27 24.27
CA THR A 525 8.04 -34.31 23.60
C THR A 525 7.40 -32.96 23.22
N PRO A 526 8.11 -31.82 23.40
CA PRO A 526 7.62 -30.50 23.03
C PRO A 526 7.77 -30.26 21.51
N GLY A 527 6.98 -30.98 20.71
CA GLY A 527 6.76 -30.65 19.31
C GLY A 527 5.51 -29.77 19.24
N ALA A 528 5.68 -28.44 19.25
CA ALA A 528 4.58 -27.51 19.07
C ALA A 528 3.84 -27.87 17.77
N LEU A 529 2.61 -28.36 17.90
CA LEU A 529 1.78 -28.74 16.76
C LEU A 529 1.33 -27.45 16.07
N VAL A 530 2.14 -26.96 15.12
CA VAL A 530 1.79 -25.80 14.29
C VAL A 530 0.50 -26.16 13.55
N THR A 531 -0.56 -25.39 13.79
CA THR A 531 -1.85 -25.60 13.10
C THR A 531 -1.66 -25.37 11.60
N GLN A 532 -2.37 -26.14 10.76
CA GLN A 532 -2.25 -26.02 9.30
C GLN A 532 -2.52 -24.59 8.80
N TYR A 533 -3.43 -23.87 9.47
CA TYR A 533 -3.72 -22.46 9.22
C TYR A 533 -2.55 -21.53 9.58
N ALA A 534 -1.85 -21.78 10.69
CA ALA A 534 -0.68 -21.00 11.07
C ALA A 534 0.48 -21.17 10.06
N LEU A 535 0.67 -22.39 9.55
CA LEU A 535 1.66 -22.63 8.48
C LEU A 535 1.24 -21.95 7.18
N GLY A 536 -0.04 -22.05 6.80
CA GLY A 536 -0.59 -21.37 5.63
C GLY A 536 -0.39 -19.85 5.70
N ALA A 537 -0.75 -19.24 6.83
CA ALA A 537 -0.55 -17.82 7.11
C ALA A 537 0.92 -17.39 7.05
N ALA A 538 1.83 -18.21 7.59
CA ALA A 538 3.25 -17.92 7.54
C ALA A 538 3.80 -17.98 6.09
N LEU A 539 3.27 -18.88 5.24
CA LEU A 539 3.69 -19.02 3.85
C LEU A 539 3.17 -17.88 2.96
N THR A 540 1.93 -17.44 3.16
CA THR A 540 1.34 -16.32 2.42
C THR A 540 1.98 -14.99 2.81
N CYS A 541 2.34 -14.82 4.09
CA CYS A 541 2.99 -13.62 4.62
C CYS A 541 4.54 -13.65 4.55
N ILE A 542 5.15 -14.60 3.84
CA ILE A 542 6.60 -14.59 3.53
C ILE A 542 7.14 -13.23 3.06
N PRO A 543 6.46 -12.48 2.16
CA PRO A 543 6.90 -11.15 1.73
C PRO A 543 6.59 -10.04 2.75
N CYS A 544 5.74 -10.28 3.75
CA CYS A 544 5.34 -9.26 4.73
C CYS A 544 6.42 -9.08 5.80
N PRO A 545 7.03 -7.89 5.94
CA PRO A 545 7.93 -7.60 7.06
C PRO A 545 7.18 -7.42 8.40
N LEU A 546 5.89 -7.06 8.36
CA LEU A 546 5.05 -6.88 9.54
C LEU A 546 3.90 -7.87 9.53
N PHE A 547 3.61 -8.42 10.71
CA PHE A 547 2.50 -9.35 10.95
C PHE A 547 1.69 -8.86 12.15
N LEU A 548 0.43 -8.51 11.92
CA LEU A 548 -0.52 -8.08 12.94
C LEU A 548 -1.37 -9.26 13.40
N GLN A 549 -1.50 -9.43 14.70
CA GLN A 549 -2.38 -10.44 15.29
C GLN A 549 -3.83 -9.92 15.29
N HIS A 550 -4.81 -10.82 15.34
CA HIS A 550 -6.23 -10.44 15.33
C HIS A 550 -6.59 -9.42 16.43
N ASP A 551 -6.08 -9.62 17.65
CA ASP A 551 -6.37 -8.78 18.82
C ASP A 551 -5.61 -7.43 18.80
N THR A 552 -4.74 -7.18 17.82
CA THR A 552 -3.98 -5.92 17.72
C THR A 552 -4.76 -4.88 16.94
N SER A 553 -4.93 -3.69 17.52
CA SER A 553 -5.57 -2.56 16.85
C SER A 553 -4.74 -2.07 15.67
N LEU A 554 -5.41 -1.56 14.63
CA LEU A 554 -4.74 -0.95 13.47
C LEU A 554 -3.92 0.28 13.87
N TYR A 555 -4.26 0.94 14.97
CA TYR A 555 -3.46 2.01 15.58
C TYR A 555 -2.01 1.63 15.88
N THR A 556 -1.74 0.35 16.13
CA THR A 556 -0.36 -0.14 16.29
C THR A 556 0.48 0.15 15.04
N LEU A 557 -0.13 0.07 13.85
CA LEU A 557 0.54 0.41 12.59
C LEU A 557 0.87 1.91 12.55
N MET A 558 -0.05 2.80 12.94
CA MET A 558 0.24 4.24 13.02
C MET A 558 1.36 4.56 13.99
N GLN A 559 1.39 3.90 15.16
CA GLN A 559 2.48 4.06 16.12
C GLN A 559 3.82 3.66 15.51
N VAL A 560 3.88 2.51 14.83
CA VAL A 560 5.09 2.03 14.14
C VAL A 560 5.52 3.00 13.04
N VAL A 561 4.58 3.56 12.28
CA VAL A 561 4.85 4.60 11.27
C VAL A 561 5.38 5.88 11.93
N SER A 562 4.85 6.27 13.09
CA SER A 562 5.31 7.46 13.84
C SER A 562 6.73 7.31 14.32
N GLU A 563 7.05 6.18 14.93
CA GLU A 563 8.41 5.86 15.35
C GLU A 563 9.37 5.75 14.16
N ALA A 564 8.91 5.22 13.03
CA ALA A 564 9.70 5.16 11.81
C ALA A 564 10.00 6.55 11.23
N ARG A 565 8.99 7.44 11.11
CA ARG A 565 9.18 8.83 10.67
C ARG A 565 10.18 9.57 11.56
N TRP A 566 10.04 9.39 12.87
CA TRP A 566 10.94 10.00 13.85
C TRP A 566 12.36 9.47 13.71
N MET A 567 12.53 8.15 13.65
CA MET A 567 13.84 7.51 13.52
C MET A 567 14.54 7.89 12.22
N VAL A 568 13.82 7.94 11.10
CA VAL A 568 14.36 8.38 9.80
C VAL A 568 14.83 9.84 9.89
N GLY A 569 14.04 10.73 10.50
CA GLY A 569 14.43 12.11 10.74
C GLY A 569 15.73 12.21 11.55
N CYS A 570 15.84 11.44 12.64
CA CYS A 570 17.04 11.37 13.48
C CYS A 570 18.25 10.81 12.70
N MET A 571 18.07 9.76 11.89
CA MET A 571 19.12 9.18 11.05
C MET A 571 19.61 10.18 9.99
N GLN A 572 18.70 10.91 9.35
CA GLN A 572 19.05 11.93 8.37
C GLN A 572 19.86 13.08 9.02
N GLN A 573 19.47 13.57 10.20
CA GLN A 573 20.24 14.59 10.91
C GLN A 573 21.62 14.08 11.37
N ALA A 574 21.68 12.84 11.88
CA ALA A 574 22.93 12.21 12.30
C ALA A 574 23.91 12.03 11.11
N GLY A 575 23.40 11.55 9.98
CA GLY A 575 24.16 11.40 8.74
C GLY A 575 24.58 12.73 8.13
N LEU A 576 23.71 13.75 8.19
CA LEU A 576 24.03 15.10 7.77
C LEU A 576 25.17 15.70 8.60
N LEU A 577 25.12 15.57 9.93
CA LEU A 577 26.20 16.03 10.79
C LEU A 577 27.53 15.34 10.44
N LEU A 578 27.50 14.02 10.20
CA LEU A 578 28.69 13.25 9.84
C LEU A 578 29.30 13.73 8.52
N LEU A 579 28.48 13.88 7.48
CA LEU A 579 28.90 14.37 6.17
C LEU A 579 29.47 15.79 6.28
N LEU A 580 28.75 16.66 6.98
CA LEU A 580 29.09 18.06 7.11
C LEU A 580 30.41 18.21 7.89
N ALA A 581 30.59 17.48 8.99
CA ALA A 581 31.83 17.45 9.76
C ALA A 581 33.03 16.96 8.91
N CYS A 582 32.86 15.91 8.10
CA CYS A 582 33.90 15.45 7.16
C CYS A 582 34.30 16.56 6.17
N VAL A 583 33.31 17.23 5.57
CA VAL A 583 33.54 18.33 4.62
C VAL A 583 34.27 19.50 5.29
N SER A 584 33.88 19.89 6.51
CA SER A 584 34.55 20.98 7.23
C SER A 584 36.00 20.64 7.60
N LEU A 585 36.28 19.41 8.04
CA LEU A 585 37.65 18.97 8.36
C LEU A 585 38.52 18.95 7.09
N ALA A 586 37.98 18.54 5.96
CA ALA A 586 38.65 18.63 4.67
C ALA A 586 38.90 20.08 4.26
N LEU A 587 37.92 20.98 4.47
CA LEU A 587 38.05 22.41 4.17
C LEU A 587 39.14 23.08 5.03
N VAL A 588 39.20 22.77 6.33
CA VAL A 588 40.25 23.27 7.24
C VAL A 588 41.63 22.87 6.71
N ASN A 589 41.82 21.60 6.33
CA ASN A 589 43.09 21.12 5.79
C ASN A 589 43.43 21.72 4.41
N LEU A 590 42.43 21.89 3.55
CA LEU A 590 42.59 22.52 2.23
C LEU A 590 43.00 23.99 2.35
N ILE A 591 42.30 24.76 3.19
CA ILE A 591 42.60 26.18 3.42
C ILE A 591 43.95 26.34 4.10
N ALA A 592 44.29 25.49 5.08
CA ALA A 592 45.62 25.47 5.68
C ALA A 592 46.70 25.26 4.60
N ALA A 593 46.50 24.30 3.68
CA ALA A 593 47.42 24.06 2.58
C ALA A 593 47.50 25.24 1.58
N TRP A 594 46.38 25.89 1.25
CA TRP A 594 46.35 27.11 0.41
C TRP A 594 47.10 28.28 1.05
N CYS A 595 47.02 28.41 2.38
CA CYS A 595 47.79 29.39 3.14
C CYS A 595 49.27 28.97 3.34
N LEU A 596 49.70 27.86 2.73
CA LEU A 596 51.04 27.26 2.89
C LEU A 596 51.38 26.96 4.37
N LEU A 597 50.37 26.66 5.18
CA LEU A 597 50.50 26.18 6.55
C LEU A 597 50.46 24.64 6.54
N PRO A 598 51.16 23.97 7.48
CA PRO A 598 51.07 22.51 7.60
C PRO A 598 49.64 22.07 7.96
N ALA A 599 49.12 21.04 7.30
CA ALA A 599 47.81 20.47 7.59
C ALA A 599 47.79 19.70 8.92
N LEU A 600 46.60 19.37 9.43
CA LEU A 600 46.46 18.51 10.61
C LEU A 600 47.05 17.13 10.32
N PRO A 601 47.79 16.52 11.27
CA PRO A 601 48.40 15.22 11.07
C PRO A 601 47.33 14.13 11.04
N GLY A 602 47.58 13.08 10.25
CA GLY A 602 46.59 12.03 9.97
C GLY A 602 46.00 11.38 11.23
N PHE A 603 46.78 11.17 12.28
CA PHE A 603 46.29 10.55 13.51
C PHE A 603 45.30 11.44 14.28
N MET A 604 45.47 12.78 14.26
CA MET A 604 44.51 13.72 14.87
C MET A 604 43.23 13.77 14.03
N ALA A 605 43.36 13.76 12.70
CA ALA A 605 42.20 13.69 11.81
C ALA A 605 41.42 12.38 11.99
N MET A 606 42.11 11.25 12.16
CA MET A 606 41.49 9.94 12.47
C MET A 606 40.78 9.96 13.83
N TRP A 607 41.35 10.59 14.86
CA TRP A 607 40.67 10.73 16.16
C TRP A 607 39.33 11.45 16.03
N VAL A 608 39.30 12.56 15.29
CA VAL A 608 38.07 13.32 15.02
C VAL A 608 37.07 12.47 14.22
N LEU A 609 37.53 11.80 13.16
CA LEU A 609 36.67 11.08 12.23
C LEU A 609 36.12 9.76 12.80
N TRP A 610 36.90 9.04 13.61
CA TRP A 610 36.54 7.70 14.10
C TRP A 610 35.95 7.69 15.51
N ILE A 611 36.25 8.71 16.32
CA ILE A 611 35.80 8.77 17.70
C ILE A 611 34.90 9.97 17.93
N ALA A 612 35.38 11.19 17.70
CA ALA A 612 34.63 12.38 18.12
C ALA A 612 33.30 12.56 17.34
N VAL A 613 33.37 12.60 16.00
CA VAL A 613 32.19 12.83 15.16
C VAL A 613 31.19 11.67 15.21
N PRO A 614 31.57 10.38 15.13
CA PRO A 614 30.62 9.28 15.22
C PRO A 614 29.90 9.21 16.56
N VAL A 615 30.58 9.50 17.68
CA VAL A 615 29.94 9.57 19.01
C VAL A 615 28.90 10.68 19.05
N LEU A 616 29.22 11.86 18.51
CA LEU A 616 28.25 12.98 18.43
C LEU A 616 27.07 12.64 17.52
N SER A 617 27.30 12.10 16.32
CA SER A 617 26.23 11.67 15.42
C SER A 617 25.34 10.59 16.05
N ALA A 618 25.92 9.61 16.76
CA ALA A 618 25.14 8.57 17.44
C ALA A 618 24.20 9.13 18.52
N THR A 619 24.58 10.22 19.19
CA THR A 619 23.71 10.84 20.20
C THR A 619 22.47 11.53 19.61
N LEU A 620 22.52 11.90 18.32
CA LEU A 620 21.36 12.46 17.60
C LEU A 620 20.31 11.40 17.26
N LEU A 621 20.63 10.11 17.31
CA LEU A 621 19.64 9.03 17.13
C LEU A 621 18.65 8.94 18.30
N PHE A 622 18.98 9.53 19.45
CA PHE A 622 18.18 9.48 20.68
C PHE A 622 17.51 10.82 21.02
N VAL A 623 17.25 11.66 20.01
CA VAL A 623 16.49 12.91 20.18
C VAL A 623 15.08 12.57 20.65
N PRO A 624 14.53 13.15 21.73
CA PRO A 624 13.19 12.79 22.22
C PRO A 624 12.11 12.90 21.12
N HIS A 625 11.12 11.98 21.16
CA HIS A 625 10.02 11.93 20.21
C HIS A 625 9.25 13.26 20.16
N ASP A 626 8.83 13.67 18.95
CA ASP A 626 8.07 14.90 18.72
C ASP A 626 6.63 14.54 18.35
N GLU A 627 5.68 14.96 19.19
CA GLU A 627 4.26 14.61 19.07
C GLU A 627 3.64 15.13 17.76
N SER A 628 4.17 16.23 17.20
CA SER A 628 3.69 16.80 15.94
C SER A 628 4.15 16.07 14.67
N ILE A 629 4.92 14.99 14.78
CA ILE A 629 5.52 14.35 13.59
C ILE A 629 4.48 13.77 12.63
N MET A 630 3.36 13.30 13.17
CA MET A 630 2.26 12.78 12.35
C MET A 630 1.61 13.88 11.52
N SER A 631 1.48 15.10 12.04
CA SER A 631 0.93 16.24 11.29
C SER A 631 1.76 16.71 10.09
N THR A 632 2.99 16.19 9.94
CA THR A 632 3.85 16.54 8.80
C THR A 632 3.57 15.63 7.62
N MET A 633 3.22 16.24 6.48
CA MET A 633 2.94 15.50 5.25
C MET A 633 4.19 14.76 4.75
N PRO A 634 4.09 13.47 4.41
CA PRO A 634 5.17 12.73 3.78
C PRO A 634 5.49 13.33 2.39
N LEU A 635 6.77 13.32 2.01
CA LEU A 635 7.19 13.77 0.67
C LEU A 635 7.13 12.61 -0.33
N LYS A 636 6.63 12.89 -1.53
CA LYS A 636 6.72 11.95 -2.66
C LYS A 636 8.18 11.64 -3.01
N ASN A 637 8.43 10.41 -3.46
CA ASN A 637 9.79 9.88 -3.62
C ASN A 637 10.64 10.71 -4.61
N HIS A 638 10.04 11.37 -5.61
CA HIS A 638 10.76 12.20 -6.59
C HIS A 638 11.11 13.63 -6.12
N ALA A 639 10.62 14.09 -4.97
CA ALA A 639 10.76 15.48 -4.55
C ALA A 639 12.19 15.87 -4.14
N HIS A 640 13.01 14.92 -3.68
CA HIS A 640 14.33 15.18 -3.09
C HIS A 640 15.37 15.76 -4.06
N VAL A 641 15.21 15.54 -5.38
CA VAL A 641 16.14 16.02 -6.41
C VAL A 641 16.06 17.54 -6.60
N SER A 642 14.90 18.15 -6.31
CA SER A 642 14.65 19.57 -6.58
C SER A 642 15.32 20.53 -5.57
N ASP A 643 15.62 20.06 -4.35
CA ASP A 643 16.05 20.91 -3.24
C ASP A 643 17.58 20.96 -2.99
N MET A 644 18.39 20.32 -3.86
CA MET A 644 19.85 20.25 -3.69
C MET A 644 20.54 21.62 -3.57
N SER A 645 20.04 22.63 -4.28
CA SER A 645 20.61 23.99 -4.24
C SER A 645 20.43 24.66 -2.87
N ARG A 646 19.24 24.51 -2.26
CA ARG A 646 18.92 25.05 -0.92
C ARG A 646 19.74 24.34 0.15
N PHE A 647 19.87 23.02 0.04
CA PHE A 647 20.71 22.23 0.92
C PHE A 647 22.19 22.66 0.87
N SER A 648 22.71 22.94 -0.33
CA SER A 648 24.09 23.41 -0.50
C SER A 648 24.34 24.77 0.16
N VAL A 649 23.42 25.71 0.01
CA VAL A 649 23.50 27.03 0.67
C VAL A 649 23.47 26.88 2.19
N TYR A 650 22.55 26.06 2.71
CA TYR A 650 22.45 25.76 4.13
C TYR A 650 23.74 25.16 4.70
N ALA A 651 24.35 24.20 4.00
CA ALA A 651 25.61 23.58 4.40
C ALA A 651 26.77 24.59 4.46
N VAL A 652 26.86 25.51 3.48
CA VAL A 652 27.91 26.54 3.43
C VAL A 652 27.76 27.53 4.58
N ILE A 653 26.54 28.04 4.82
CA ILE A 653 26.29 29.02 5.88
C ILE A 653 26.66 28.45 7.25
N ARG A 654 26.32 27.18 7.53
CA ARG A 654 26.61 26.56 8.83
C ARG A 654 28.08 26.17 9.03
N MET A 655 28.80 25.78 7.97
CA MET A 655 30.20 25.36 8.13
C MET A 655 31.23 26.46 7.98
N ALA A 656 30.88 27.59 7.36
CA ALA A 656 31.80 28.71 7.24
C ALA A 656 32.32 29.21 8.62
N PRO A 657 31.50 29.39 9.67
CA PRO A 657 31.96 29.78 10.99
C PRO A 657 32.89 28.74 11.63
N VAL A 658 32.53 27.46 11.58
CA VAL A 658 33.34 26.36 12.15
C VAL A 658 34.74 26.34 11.54
N VAL A 659 34.82 26.45 10.21
CA VAL A 659 36.11 26.45 9.51
C VAL A 659 36.90 27.74 9.78
N ALA A 660 36.25 28.89 9.77
CA ALA A 660 36.92 30.17 10.02
C ALA A 660 37.49 30.25 11.45
N LEU A 661 36.71 29.90 12.47
CA LEU A 661 37.13 29.96 13.88
C LEU A 661 38.25 28.97 14.18
N THR A 662 38.19 27.75 13.65
CA THR A 662 39.25 26.75 13.83
C THR A 662 40.56 27.18 13.17
N LEU A 663 40.52 27.82 12.00
CA LEU A 663 41.70 28.38 11.35
C LEU A 663 42.29 29.58 12.12
N VAL A 664 41.44 30.43 12.72
CA VAL A 664 41.90 31.55 13.56
C VAL A 664 42.57 31.03 14.84
N VAL A 665 41.99 30.01 15.49
CA VAL A 665 42.61 29.35 16.65
C VAL A 665 43.93 28.69 16.24
N TYR A 666 43.97 28.00 15.10
CA TYR A 666 45.18 27.35 14.60
C TYR A 666 46.33 28.34 14.36
N THR A 667 46.05 29.41 13.61
CA THR A 667 47.06 30.41 13.24
C THR A 667 47.52 31.26 14.43
N SER A 668 46.61 31.61 15.34
CA SER A 668 46.95 32.35 16.56
C SER A 668 47.76 31.51 17.55
N ALA A 669 47.39 30.23 17.74
CA ALA A 669 48.15 29.30 18.56
C ALA A 669 49.57 29.11 17.98
N LEU A 670 49.69 28.91 16.67
CA LEU A 670 50.98 28.76 16.00
C LEU A 670 51.87 29.99 16.15
N GLN A 671 51.32 31.19 15.98
CA GLN A 671 52.04 32.46 16.16
C GLN A 671 52.59 32.60 17.58
N SER A 672 51.79 32.25 18.59
CA SER A 672 52.14 32.40 20.00
C SER A 672 53.18 31.39 20.50
N MET A 673 53.18 30.17 19.94
CA MET A 673 54.08 29.11 20.37
C MET A 673 55.47 29.21 19.74
N LEU A 674 55.61 29.95 18.64
CA LEU A 674 56.90 30.22 18.01
C LEU A 674 57.73 31.22 18.84
N PRO A 675 59.04 30.95 19.05
CA PRO A 675 59.89 31.72 19.97
C PRO A 675 60.12 33.19 19.59
N LEU A 676 59.88 33.57 18.33
CA LEU A 676 60.07 34.93 17.80
C LEU A 676 58.75 35.65 17.47
N SER A 677 57.60 35.03 17.75
CA SER A 677 56.25 35.54 17.44
C SER A 677 56.17 36.28 16.08
N PRO A 678 56.54 35.61 14.96
CA PRO A 678 56.61 36.27 13.67
C PRO A 678 55.22 36.79 13.23
N PRO A 679 55.15 37.87 12.44
CA PRO A 679 53.89 38.35 11.90
C PRO A 679 53.26 37.28 10.99
N LEU A 680 51.91 37.25 10.92
CA LEU A 680 51.12 36.22 10.21
C LEU A 680 51.62 35.89 8.79
N HIS A 681 52.01 36.90 8.01
CA HIS A 681 52.51 36.71 6.63
C HIS A 681 53.85 35.96 6.57
N SER A 682 54.65 36.00 7.65
CA SER A 682 55.93 35.31 7.73
C SER A 682 55.79 33.84 8.14
N LEU A 683 54.66 33.44 8.74
CA LEU A 683 54.39 32.04 9.11
C LEU A 683 54.38 31.13 7.90
N SER A 684 53.68 31.52 6.83
CA SER A 684 53.63 30.75 5.58
C SER A 684 55.02 30.56 4.99
N SER A 685 55.83 31.63 4.95
CA SER A 685 57.19 31.59 4.40
C SER A 685 58.17 30.72 5.19
N THR A 686 57.91 30.52 6.49
CA THR A 686 58.76 29.73 7.39
C THR A 686 58.52 28.24 7.17
N PHE A 687 57.26 27.82 7.11
CA PHE A 687 56.89 26.42 6.95
C PHE A 687 56.82 25.98 5.47
N SER A 688 56.76 26.90 4.50
CA SER A 688 56.80 26.55 3.08
C SER A 688 58.20 26.15 2.58
N ARG A 689 59.27 26.58 3.28
CA ARG A 689 60.67 26.40 2.85
C ARG A 689 61.39 25.25 3.52
N LEU A 690 60.89 24.75 4.65
CA LEU A 690 61.56 23.76 5.49
C LEU A 690 60.70 22.50 5.62
N ASP A 691 61.24 21.34 5.25
CA ASP A 691 60.59 20.05 5.50
C ASP A 691 60.60 19.72 7.01
N TRP A 692 59.69 18.85 7.46
CA TRP A 692 59.52 18.49 8.88
C TRP A 692 60.85 18.14 9.59
N LEU A 693 61.73 17.41 8.90
CA LEU A 693 63.06 16.99 9.38
C LEU A 693 64.06 18.14 9.55
N HIS A 694 63.84 19.27 8.89
CA HIS A 694 64.69 20.46 8.96
C HIS A 694 64.18 21.52 9.93
N LEU A 695 62.99 21.32 10.53
CA LEU A 695 62.50 22.16 11.61
C LEU A 695 63.27 21.89 12.90
N THR A 696 63.53 22.95 13.67
CA THR A 696 64.07 22.78 15.02
C THR A 696 63.08 22.03 15.90
N GLN A 697 63.58 21.31 16.91
CA GLN A 697 62.74 20.53 17.82
C GLN A 697 61.65 21.39 18.46
N ASP A 698 61.95 22.64 18.85
CA ASP A 698 60.98 23.59 19.40
C ASP A 698 59.88 23.98 18.39
N GLN A 699 60.23 24.12 17.10
CA GLN A 699 59.26 24.43 16.05
C GLN A 699 58.34 23.25 15.72
N GLN A 700 58.87 22.01 15.75
CA GLN A 700 58.08 20.79 15.56
C GLN A 700 57.03 20.65 16.67
N TRP A 701 57.42 20.86 17.92
CA TRP A 701 56.51 20.78 19.06
C TRP A 701 55.53 21.96 19.12
N ALA A 702 55.94 23.16 18.74
CA ALA A 702 55.04 24.31 18.61
C ALA A 702 53.96 24.07 17.55
N LEU A 703 54.33 23.46 16.41
CA LEU A 703 53.40 23.09 15.36
C LEU A 703 52.42 22.01 15.81
N LEU A 704 52.91 20.93 16.44
CA LEU A 704 52.07 19.86 16.97
C LEU A 704 51.14 20.37 18.08
N GLY A 705 51.62 21.29 18.91
CA GLY A 705 50.83 21.97 19.93
C GLY A 705 49.69 22.79 19.31
N ALA A 706 50.00 23.64 18.32
CA ALA A 706 48.98 24.44 17.61
C ALA A 706 47.93 23.57 16.91
N GLN A 707 48.35 22.45 16.29
CA GLN A 707 47.44 21.47 15.68
C GLN A 707 46.54 20.80 16.73
N THR A 708 47.06 20.53 17.92
CA THR A 708 46.28 19.97 19.04
C THR A 708 45.21 20.97 19.53
N TYR A 709 45.53 22.27 19.61
CA TYR A 709 44.55 23.31 19.92
C TYR A 709 43.48 23.45 18.84
N ALA A 710 43.86 23.39 17.57
CA ALA A 710 42.93 23.42 16.45
C ALA A 710 41.95 22.23 16.46
N MET A 711 42.45 21.03 16.78
CA MET A 711 41.62 19.82 16.95
C MET A 711 40.62 19.97 18.11
N VAL A 712 41.06 20.45 19.29
CA VAL A 712 40.17 20.68 20.45
C VAL A 712 39.10 21.72 20.11
N ALA A 713 39.48 22.82 19.45
CA ALA A 713 38.54 23.84 19.00
C ALA A 713 37.53 23.26 17.99
N PHE A 714 37.98 22.46 17.01
CA PHE A 714 37.10 21.82 16.04
C PHE A 714 36.05 20.92 16.70
N VAL A 715 36.46 20.07 17.66
CA VAL A 715 35.54 19.22 18.40
C VAL A 715 34.54 20.05 19.22
N PHE A 716 34.98 21.13 19.86
CA PHE A 716 34.11 22.03 20.60
C PHE A 716 33.07 22.73 19.70
N HIS A 717 33.48 23.27 18.55
CA HIS A 717 32.57 23.86 17.57
C HIS A 717 31.61 22.80 16.97
N ALA A 718 32.09 21.58 16.72
CA ALA A 718 31.23 20.48 16.26
C ALA A 718 30.15 20.11 17.29
N ILE A 719 30.45 20.16 18.59
CA ILE A 719 29.45 19.99 19.66
C ILE A 719 28.41 21.12 19.60
N CYS A 720 28.84 22.36 19.44
CA CYS A 720 27.94 23.51 19.33
C CYS A 720 27.00 23.37 18.13
N VAL A 721 27.53 23.08 16.94
CA VAL A 721 26.73 22.81 15.74
C VAL A 721 25.80 21.62 15.95
N SER A 722 26.23 20.54 16.59
CA SER A 722 25.36 19.37 16.84
C SER A 722 24.11 19.73 17.65
N SER A 723 24.19 20.68 18.59
CA SER A 723 23.03 21.15 19.36
C SER A 723 21.98 21.84 18.48
N THR A 724 22.43 22.57 17.46
CA THR A 724 21.57 23.28 16.49
C THR A 724 20.98 22.37 15.41
N MET A 725 21.40 21.10 15.34
CA MET A 725 20.96 20.12 14.34
C MET A 725 20.02 19.05 14.91
N MET A 726 19.73 19.10 16.21
CA MET A 726 18.77 18.16 16.84
C MET A 726 17.38 18.26 16.24
N GLN A 727 16.92 19.46 15.92
CA GLN A 727 15.64 19.68 15.26
C GLN A 727 15.81 20.73 14.16
N ARG A 728 15.27 20.44 12.97
CA ARG A 728 15.43 21.30 11.79
C ARG A 728 14.49 22.51 11.79
N THR A 729 13.32 22.37 12.40
CA THR A 729 12.19 23.31 12.27
C THR A 729 12.04 24.25 13.47
N ARG A 730 12.43 23.82 14.66
CA ARG A 730 12.28 24.57 15.91
C ARG A 730 13.57 25.30 16.30
N THR A 731 13.41 26.42 17.00
CA THR A 731 14.55 27.19 17.52
C THR A 731 15.09 26.56 18.82
N LEU A 732 16.33 26.89 19.21
CA LEU A 732 16.93 26.45 20.48
C LEU A 732 16.16 26.93 21.74
N VAL A 733 15.30 27.94 21.59
CA VAL A 733 14.47 28.47 22.66
C VAL A 733 13.24 27.61 22.86
N GLU A 734 12.62 27.15 21.77
CA GLU A 734 11.48 26.23 21.80
C GLU A 734 11.91 24.81 22.17
N PHE A 735 13.05 24.36 21.63
CA PHE A 735 13.62 23.05 21.90
C PHE A 735 14.97 23.18 22.60
N VAL A 736 14.99 22.89 23.91
CA VAL A 736 16.22 22.93 24.71
C VAL A 736 17.02 21.63 24.50
N PRO A 737 18.27 21.69 24.00
CA PRO A 737 19.10 20.50 23.73
C PRO A 737 19.33 19.58 24.93
N VAL A 738 19.28 20.15 26.14
CA VAL A 738 19.46 19.45 27.42
C VAL A 738 18.37 18.40 27.68
N ARG A 739 17.23 18.47 26.97
CA ARG A 739 16.18 17.44 27.02
C ARG A 739 16.72 16.07 26.59
N ASN A 740 17.66 16.03 25.65
CA ASN A 740 18.35 14.81 25.25
C ASN A 740 19.51 14.50 26.22
N LYS A 741 19.24 13.65 27.22
CA LYS A 741 20.25 13.22 28.21
C LYS A 741 21.42 12.46 27.58
N VAL A 742 21.17 11.70 26.50
CA VAL A 742 22.20 10.92 25.81
C VAL A 742 23.20 11.85 25.13
N TRP A 743 22.72 12.92 24.49
CA TRP A 743 23.57 13.95 23.92
C TRP A 743 24.40 14.67 24.99
N VAL A 744 23.80 15.10 26.10
CA VAL A 744 24.55 15.77 27.19
C VAL A 744 25.70 14.89 27.70
N CYS A 745 25.43 13.62 27.99
CA CYS A 745 26.46 12.66 28.42
C CYS A 745 27.50 12.41 27.31
N GLY A 746 27.06 12.26 26.06
CA GLY A 746 27.91 12.00 24.91
C GLY A 746 28.84 13.18 24.58
N SER A 747 28.34 14.41 24.60
CA SER A 747 29.13 15.62 24.39
C SER A 747 30.15 15.83 25.50
N PHE A 748 29.77 15.62 26.77
CA PHE A 748 30.71 15.70 27.89
C PHE A 748 31.80 14.64 27.79
N ALA A 749 31.44 13.38 27.48
CA ALA A 749 32.40 12.30 27.28
C ALA A 749 33.33 12.56 26.09
N CYS A 750 32.80 13.03 24.95
CA CYS A 750 33.58 13.38 23.76
C CYS A 750 34.60 14.49 24.06
N LEU A 751 34.17 15.53 24.77
CA LEU A 751 35.01 16.64 25.17
C LEU A 751 36.08 16.20 26.18
N ALA A 752 35.72 15.45 27.22
CA ALA A 752 36.66 14.92 28.21
C ALA A 752 37.72 14.01 27.58
N LEU A 753 37.31 13.12 26.67
CA LEU A 753 38.20 12.22 25.95
C LEU A 753 39.16 13.00 25.03
N THR A 754 38.67 14.03 24.35
CA THR A 754 39.49 14.90 23.49
C THR A 754 40.48 15.72 24.32
N PHE A 755 40.07 16.24 25.48
CA PHE A 755 40.97 16.93 26.41
C PHE A 755 42.03 15.99 26.99
N ALA A 756 41.68 14.76 27.36
CA ALA A 756 42.64 13.77 27.84
C ALA A 756 43.69 13.42 26.77
N PHE A 757 43.24 13.22 25.52
CA PHE A 757 44.13 12.98 24.38
C PHE A 757 45.04 14.18 24.10
N ALA A 758 44.50 15.40 24.12
CA ALA A 758 45.27 16.63 23.97
C ALA A 758 46.30 16.82 25.11
N ALA A 759 45.92 16.55 26.36
CA ALA A 759 46.80 16.65 27.53
C ALA A 759 47.96 15.66 27.44
N LEU A 760 47.71 14.42 27.00
CA LEU A 760 48.75 13.43 26.73
C LEU A 760 49.75 13.93 25.67
N LEU A 761 49.26 14.41 24.53
CA LEU A 761 50.11 14.94 23.45
C LEU A 761 50.95 16.14 23.89
N LEU A 762 50.36 17.07 24.64
CA LEU A 762 51.05 18.24 25.17
C LEU A 762 52.08 17.87 26.24
N ALA A 763 51.79 16.88 27.09
CA ALA A 763 52.71 16.38 28.12
C ALA A 763 53.95 15.72 27.50
N PHE A 764 53.78 14.92 26.44
CA PHE A 764 54.91 14.34 25.70
C PHE A 764 55.73 15.40 24.95
N GLY A 765 55.09 16.46 24.44
CA GLY A 765 55.74 17.47 23.60
C GLY A 765 56.52 18.56 24.32
N ARG A 766 56.58 18.56 25.67
CA ARG A 766 57.21 19.63 26.48
C ARG A 766 56.75 21.04 26.11
N VAL A 767 55.52 21.18 25.59
CA VAL A 767 54.96 22.46 25.17
C VAL A 767 54.44 23.19 26.40
N ARG A 768 54.90 24.44 26.62
CA ARG A 768 54.41 25.28 27.72
C ARG A 768 53.08 25.93 27.34
N VAL A 769 52.01 25.52 28.03
CA VAL A 769 50.64 26.03 27.85
C VAL A 769 50.55 27.54 28.14
N ASP A 770 51.38 28.06 29.05
CA ASP A 770 51.41 29.48 29.47
C ASP A 770 51.72 30.47 28.33
N ARG A 771 52.22 30.01 27.18
CA ARG A 771 52.53 30.87 26.03
C ARG A 771 51.33 31.22 25.17
N VAL A 772 50.21 30.52 25.33
CA VAL A 772 49.00 30.79 24.54
C VAL A 772 48.25 31.97 25.17
N PRO A 773 47.97 33.04 24.40
CA PRO A 773 47.30 34.21 24.93
C PRO A 773 45.82 33.95 25.20
N TRP A 774 45.26 34.66 26.18
CA TRP A 774 43.87 34.51 26.62
C TRP A 774 42.85 34.71 25.47
N TYR A 775 43.18 35.55 24.48
CA TYR A 775 42.28 35.80 23.35
C TYR A 775 42.11 34.58 22.43
N THR A 776 43.11 33.68 22.35
CA THR A 776 42.97 32.43 21.57
C THR A 776 41.96 31.49 22.21
N TYR A 777 41.95 31.41 23.54
CA TYR A 777 40.91 30.71 24.29
C TYR A 777 39.55 31.42 24.15
N ALA A 778 39.52 32.75 24.21
CA ALA A 778 38.29 33.50 24.02
C ALA A 778 37.66 33.25 22.64
N VAL A 779 38.46 33.18 21.57
CA VAL A 779 37.96 32.85 20.21
C VAL A 779 37.50 31.39 20.13
N ALA A 780 38.23 30.45 20.72
CA ALA A 780 37.82 29.05 20.77
C ALA A 780 36.47 28.87 21.50
N PHE A 781 36.24 29.63 22.57
CA PHE A 781 34.98 29.61 23.33
C PHE A 781 33.91 30.59 22.82
N ALA A 782 34.23 31.48 21.87
CA ALA A 782 33.27 32.41 21.27
C ALA A 782 32.43 31.79 20.15
N GLY A 783 32.74 30.55 19.74
CA GLY A 783 31.97 29.78 18.74
C GLY A 783 30.45 29.82 18.93
N PRO A 784 29.92 29.55 20.14
CA PRO A 784 28.48 29.61 20.40
C PRO A 784 27.86 30.97 20.08
N LEU A 785 28.55 32.10 20.33
CA LEU A 785 28.03 33.44 20.07
C LEU A 785 27.98 33.81 18.58
N ALA A 786 28.90 33.27 17.79
CA ALA A 786 28.92 33.44 16.33
C ALA A 786 27.91 32.51 15.64
N GLU A 787 27.65 31.34 16.24
CA GLU A 787 26.73 30.32 15.73
C GLU A 787 25.28 30.54 16.18
N ASP A 788 25.05 31.12 17.37
CA ASP A 788 23.71 31.49 17.88
C ASP A 788 23.15 32.76 17.22
N ARG A 789 24.03 33.61 16.66
CA ARG A 789 23.66 34.86 15.98
C ARG A 789 23.50 34.67 14.47
N GLU A 790 22.64 33.77 14.03
CA GLU A 790 21.72 33.97 12.88
C GLU A 790 20.86 32.73 12.59
N PRO A 791 19.56 32.91 12.23
CA PRO A 791 19.16 33.72 11.07
C PRO A 791 18.08 34.79 11.31
N SER A 792 18.02 35.42 12.49
CA SER A 792 17.08 36.53 12.73
C SER A 792 17.50 37.88 12.08
N PHE A 793 18.78 38.05 11.73
CA PHE A 793 19.31 39.34 11.23
C PHE A 793 19.36 39.44 9.69
N LEU A 794 19.37 38.31 8.98
CA LEU A 794 19.43 38.24 7.51
C LEU A 794 18.04 38.13 6.84
N GLY A 795 16.95 38.21 7.60
CA GLY A 795 15.58 38.11 7.07
C GLY A 795 15.25 36.77 6.42
N ILE A 796 15.99 35.70 6.78
CA ILE A 796 15.78 34.34 6.27
C ILE A 796 14.55 33.68 6.94
N ASP A 797 13.99 34.26 8.00
CA ASP A 797 12.61 33.98 8.45
C ASP A 797 11.56 34.24 7.35
N ARG A 798 11.93 34.95 6.26
CA ARG A 798 11.10 35.15 5.07
C ARG A 798 11.47 34.26 3.88
N TRP A 799 12.45 33.36 4.01
CA TRP A 799 12.53 32.25 3.06
C TRP A 799 11.45 31.27 3.47
N PRO A 800 10.43 31.04 2.63
CA PRO A 800 9.31 30.21 3.01
C PRO A 800 9.84 28.81 3.26
N LEU A 801 9.98 28.49 4.54
CA LEU A 801 9.99 27.13 5.05
C LEU A 801 8.81 26.40 4.38
N LEU A 802 9.11 25.20 3.89
CA LEU A 802 8.43 24.34 2.92
C LEU A 802 6.88 24.16 3.01
N GLY A 803 6.14 24.85 3.88
CA GLY A 803 4.68 24.73 3.99
C GLY A 803 3.85 25.93 3.53
N ARG A 804 4.41 27.16 3.42
CA ARG A 804 3.58 28.37 3.18
C ARG A 804 3.51 28.89 1.75
N SER A 805 4.41 28.48 0.84
CA SER A 805 4.43 29.05 -0.53
C SER A 805 3.62 28.27 -1.57
N GLN A 806 3.32 26.99 -1.31
CA GLN A 806 2.46 26.19 -2.21
C GLN A 806 0.98 26.64 -2.13
N ARG A 807 0.49 27.03 -0.93
CA ARG A 807 -0.88 27.54 -0.70
C ARG A 807 -1.26 28.80 -1.50
N ARG A 808 -0.31 29.44 -2.21
CA ARG A 808 -0.58 30.67 -2.98
C ARG A 808 -0.51 30.53 -4.49
N ARG A 809 -0.15 29.38 -5.05
CA ARG A 809 -0.14 29.20 -6.52
C ARG A 809 -1.31 28.40 -7.08
N ASP A 810 -1.95 27.58 -6.26
CA ASP A 810 -3.08 26.75 -6.71
C ASP A 810 -4.46 27.26 -6.23
N ALA A 811 -4.48 28.40 -5.53
CA ALA A 811 -5.73 29.09 -5.19
C ALA A 811 -6.25 29.88 -6.41
N SER A 812 -6.97 29.20 -7.30
CA SER A 812 -7.96 29.85 -8.16
C SER A 812 -9.12 30.38 -7.28
N PRO A 813 -9.73 31.54 -7.62
CA PRO A 813 -10.53 32.29 -6.66
C PRO A 813 -12.01 31.85 -6.69
N HIS A 814 -12.37 30.76 -6.04
CA HIS A 814 -13.77 30.49 -5.68
C HIS A 814 -13.88 29.77 -4.32
N ALA A 815 -13.47 30.47 -3.26
CA ALA A 815 -13.93 30.16 -1.90
C ALA A 815 -15.13 31.06 -1.59
N ILE A 816 -16.34 30.49 -1.61
CA ILE A 816 -17.54 31.11 -1.01
C ILE A 816 -18.02 30.19 0.11
N LEU A 817 -17.68 30.60 1.34
CA LEU A 817 -18.42 30.43 2.60
C LEU A 817 -19.21 29.12 2.82
N HIS A 818 -18.66 28.26 3.66
CA HIS A 818 -19.47 27.35 4.50
C HIS A 818 -20.46 28.16 5.35
N ARG A 819 -21.74 27.79 5.28
CA ARG A 819 -22.71 27.94 6.36
C ARG A 819 -23.42 26.60 6.56
N PRO A 820 -23.75 26.23 7.81
CA PRO A 820 -24.51 25.02 8.09
C PRO A 820 -25.99 25.28 7.79
N SER A 821 -26.67 24.36 7.11
CA SER A 821 -28.13 24.34 6.95
C SER A 821 -28.61 22.99 7.49
N GLN A 822 -29.15 22.90 8.70
CA GLN A 822 -30.56 23.17 9.04
C GLN A 822 -31.54 22.77 7.91
N SER A 823 -32.31 21.75 8.26
CA SER A 823 -33.50 21.22 7.59
C SER A 823 -34.43 22.30 7.03
N PHE A 824 -34.87 22.16 5.78
CA PHE A 824 -36.20 22.60 5.36
C PHE A 824 -36.65 21.92 4.06
N SER A 825 -37.91 21.49 4.06
CA SER A 825 -38.59 20.73 3.02
C SER A 825 -39.26 21.61 1.94
N VAL A 826 -39.60 20.97 0.81
CA VAL A 826 -40.79 21.19 -0.07
C VAL A 826 -40.69 22.07 -1.34
N ARG A 827 -40.99 21.39 -2.46
CA ARG A 827 -41.71 21.73 -3.72
C ARG A 827 -41.15 22.69 -4.80
N ASN A 828 -41.21 22.15 -6.02
CA ASN A 828 -41.66 22.70 -7.32
C ASN A 828 -41.12 24.06 -7.79
N ASP A 829 -40.46 24.09 -8.95
CA ASP A 829 -41.16 24.40 -10.20
C ASP A 829 -40.25 24.28 -11.43
N TRP A 830 -40.71 23.49 -12.39
CA TRP A 830 -40.25 23.46 -13.76
C TRP A 830 -40.94 24.59 -14.53
N ARG A 831 -40.19 25.51 -15.13
CA ARG A 831 -40.50 26.21 -16.40
C ARG A 831 -39.56 27.38 -16.60
N GLN A 832 -38.78 27.31 -17.68
CA GLN A 832 -38.47 28.38 -18.65
C GLN A 832 -37.05 28.20 -19.16
N LEU A 833 -36.92 27.57 -20.33
CA LEU A 833 -36.15 28.08 -21.47
C LEU A 833 -36.20 27.04 -22.59
N ARG A 834 -37.38 26.94 -23.20
CA ARG A 834 -37.54 26.49 -24.58
C ARG A 834 -37.98 27.70 -25.39
N GLU A 835 -37.49 27.77 -26.62
CA GLU A 835 -37.84 28.68 -27.72
C GLU A 835 -36.93 29.90 -27.97
N SER A 836 -35.99 29.74 -28.91
CA SER A 836 -36.08 30.39 -30.24
C SER A 836 -34.86 29.97 -31.07
N LYS A 837 -35.02 29.06 -32.04
CA LYS A 837 -35.29 29.31 -33.47
C LYS A 837 -34.09 29.78 -34.31
N HIS A 838 -33.60 28.83 -35.10
CA HIS A 838 -33.50 28.86 -36.57
C HIS A 838 -32.63 29.88 -37.32
N LYS A 839 -31.68 29.33 -38.10
CA LYS A 839 -31.38 29.50 -39.55
C LYS A 839 -29.86 29.39 -39.74
N ARG A 840 -29.25 28.71 -40.72
CA ARG A 840 -29.57 28.24 -42.08
C ARG A 840 -28.52 27.15 -42.42
N THR A 841 -28.87 25.97 -42.96
CA THR A 841 -28.81 25.58 -44.40
C THR A 841 -27.55 26.09 -45.11
N SER A 842 -26.72 25.33 -45.81
CA SER A 842 -26.91 24.22 -46.78
C SER A 842 -25.48 23.74 -47.15
N SER A 843 -25.18 22.57 -47.71
CA SER A 843 -25.82 21.87 -48.83
C SER A 843 -25.16 20.50 -49.06
N SER A 844 -26.01 19.53 -49.43
CA SER A 844 -25.81 18.51 -50.50
C SER A 844 -24.62 17.55 -50.36
N SER A 845 -24.87 16.30 -49.92
CA SER A 845 -25.25 15.14 -50.77
C SER A 845 -24.06 14.62 -51.57
N SER A 846 -23.68 13.35 -51.50
CA SER A 846 -24.37 12.19 -52.08
C SER A 846 -23.35 11.04 -52.08
N ILE A 847 -23.60 9.74 -52.07
CA ILE A 847 -24.80 8.90 -52.17
C ILE A 847 -24.31 7.44 -51.95
N PHE A 848 -25.14 6.65 -51.25
CA PHE A 848 -25.39 5.20 -51.36
C PHE A 848 -24.26 4.17 -51.14
N SER A 849 -24.38 3.28 -50.14
CA SER A 849 -25.20 2.03 -50.06
C SER A 849 -24.52 0.85 -50.78
N LYS A 850 -24.42 -0.40 -50.31
CA LYS A 850 -25.33 -1.35 -49.60
C LYS A 850 -24.44 -2.49 -49.06
N HIS A 851 -24.67 -3.04 -47.85
CA HIS A 851 -25.39 -4.30 -47.55
C HIS A 851 -25.01 -5.50 -48.46
N THR A 852 -24.70 -6.73 -48.01
CA THR A 852 -25.34 -7.57 -46.97
C THR A 852 -24.66 -8.95 -46.87
N ARG A 853 -24.61 -9.55 -45.65
CA ARG A 853 -24.76 -10.98 -45.25
C ARG A 853 -23.71 -12.01 -45.79
N ARG A 854 -23.34 -13.11 -45.12
CA ARG A 854 -23.96 -14.00 -44.12
C ARG A 854 -22.86 -14.95 -43.54
N ALA A 855 -23.13 -15.53 -42.38
CA ALA A 855 -22.26 -16.38 -41.54
C ALA A 855 -21.89 -17.77 -42.10
N SER A 856 -20.77 -18.34 -41.62
CA SER A 856 -20.62 -19.79 -41.32
C SER A 856 -19.29 -20.15 -40.61
N PHE A 857 -19.44 -20.83 -39.46
CA PHE A 857 -18.61 -21.88 -38.81
C PHE A 857 -17.12 -21.69 -38.47
N ALA A 858 -16.79 -22.16 -37.25
CA ALA A 858 -15.50 -22.09 -36.55
C ALA A 858 -14.46 -23.15 -36.99
N ALA A 859 -13.18 -22.78 -36.89
CA ALA A 859 -11.99 -23.65 -36.85
C ALA A 859 -10.85 -22.89 -36.10
N PRO A 860 -9.86 -23.58 -35.49
CA PRO A 860 -8.97 -23.03 -34.45
C PRO A 860 -7.92 -22.06 -35.01
N PRO A 861 -7.29 -21.20 -34.18
CA PRO A 861 -6.48 -20.10 -34.68
C PRO A 861 -5.17 -20.60 -35.28
N THR A 862 -5.04 -20.49 -36.60
CA THR A 862 -3.76 -20.44 -37.29
C THR A 862 -3.25 -19.00 -37.23
N LEU A 863 -2.02 -18.80 -36.73
CA LEU A 863 -1.34 -17.50 -36.78
C LEU A 863 -1.35 -16.96 -38.23
N GLU A 864 -2.13 -15.91 -38.48
CA GLU A 864 -1.97 -15.10 -39.67
C GLU A 864 -0.75 -14.18 -39.51
N PRO A 865 0.08 -14.02 -40.56
CA PRO A 865 1.14 -13.02 -40.57
C PRO A 865 0.52 -11.61 -40.52
N GLN A 866 1.05 -10.75 -39.65
CA GLN A 866 0.64 -9.35 -39.56
C GLN A 866 0.70 -8.66 -40.93
N PRO A 867 -0.26 -7.77 -41.26
CA PRO A 867 -0.22 -7.00 -42.49
C PRO A 867 1.00 -6.07 -42.52
N CYS A 868 1.77 -6.08 -43.61
CA CYS A 868 2.84 -5.11 -43.85
C CYS A 868 2.25 -3.69 -43.84
N MET A 869 2.56 -2.92 -42.81
CA MET A 869 2.37 -1.48 -42.80
C MET A 869 3.41 -0.84 -43.74
N ASP A 870 2.96 -0.24 -44.84
CA ASP A 870 3.81 0.56 -45.70
C ASP A 870 4.40 1.73 -44.90
N PHE A 871 5.73 1.82 -44.85
CA PHE A 871 6.46 2.87 -44.14
C PHE A 871 6.13 4.25 -44.72
N ILE A 872 5.42 5.07 -43.94
CA ILE A 872 5.25 6.50 -44.25
C ILE A 872 6.60 7.16 -43.97
N GLY A 873 7.31 7.52 -45.05
CA GLY A 873 8.63 8.12 -45.00
C GLY A 873 8.74 9.37 -44.13
N TYR A 874 9.94 9.66 -43.64
CA TYR A 874 10.22 10.92 -42.95
C TYR A 874 10.12 12.09 -43.94
N PRO A 875 9.61 13.27 -43.52
CA PRO A 875 9.50 14.42 -44.41
C PRO A 875 10.86 14.84 -44.96
N PRO A 876 10.93 15.35 -46.21
CA PRO A 876 12.17 15.87 -46.79
C PRO A 876 12.68 17.04 -45.94
N GLY A 877 13.79 16.83 -45.23
CA GLY A 877 14.31 17.74 -44.19
C GLY A 877 14.72 17.03 -42.90
N GLY A 878 14.19 15.83 -42.65
CA GLY A 878 14.48 14.99 -41.48
C GLY A 878 13.71 15.40 -40.22
N LEU A 879 13.56 14.46 -39.29
CA LEU A 879 13.00 14.68 -37.96
C LEU A 879 14.15 14.94 -36.98
N GLU A 880 14.21 16.12 -36.37
CA GLU A 880 15.14 16.43 -35.29
C GLU A 880 14.46 16.35 -33.93
N ILE A 881 14.99 15.49 -33.06
CA ILE A 881 14.54 15.28 -31.68
C ILE A 881 15.68 15.77 -30.77
N GLN A 882 15.44 16.86 -30.04
CA GLN A 882 16.40 17.44 -29.11
C GLN A 882 15.97 17.15 -27.66
N ARG A 883 16.69 16.27 -26.97
CA ARG A 883 16.44 15.94 -25.56
C ARG A 883 17.77 15.65 -24.85
N SER A 884 17.91 16.11 -23.61
CA SER A 884 19.07 15.81 -22.73
C SER A 884 20.47 16.15 -23.29
N GLY A 885 20.60 17.21 -24.09
CA GLY A 885 21.91 17.67 -24.61
C GLY A 885 22.48 16.81 -25.75
N LEU A 886 21.70 15.85 -26.25
CA LEU A 886 21.90 15.14 -27.52
C LEU A 886 20.81 15.56 -28.51
N VAL A 887 21.18 15.63 -29.78
CA VAL A 887 20.28 15.88 -30.92
C VAL A 887 20.29 14.64 -31.79
N LEU A 888 19.16 13.93 -31.82
CA LEU A 888 18.92 12.85 -32.76
C LEU A 888 18.27 13.43 -34.02
N ARG A 889 18.86 13.19 -35.18
CA ARG A 889 18.31 13.58 -36.48
C ARG A 889 18.11 12.35 -37.34
N CYS A 890 16.86 12.09 -37.72
CA CYS A 890 16.46 11.00 -38.61
C CYS A 890 16.21 11.58 -40.00
N GLU A 891 17.03 11.23 -40.99
CA GLU A 891 16.96 11.76 -42.35
C GLU A 891 16.79 10.63 -43.36
N GLN A 892 15.72 10.69 -44.15
CA GLN A 892 15.52 9.78 -45.28
C GLN A 892 16.19 10.38 -46.52
N LYS A 893 17.29 9.76 -46.98
CA LYS A 893 18.06 10.23 -48.14
C LYS A 893 17.48 9.74 -49.46
N SER A 894 16.89 8.55 -49.45
CA SER A 894 16.20 7.93 -50.59
C SER A 894 15.15 6.93 -50.05
N PRO A 895 14.21 6.42 -50.87
CA PRO A 895 13.25 5.40 -50.40
C PRO A 895 13.93 4.14 -49.85
N ASP A 896 15.17 3.87 -50.25
CA ASP A 896 15.95 2.70 -49.85
C ASP A 896 17.06 3.01 -48.84
N VAL A 897 17.24 4.28 -48.44
CA VAL A 897 18.33 4.71 -47.55
C VAL A 897 17.83 5.68 -46.48
N CYS A 898 17.98 5.28 -45.22
CA CYS A 898 17.75 6.13 -44.04
C CYS A 898 19.05 6.32 -43.25
N GLU A 899 19.32 7.55 -42.81
CA GLU A 899 20.44 7.88 -41.93
C GLU A 899 19.94 8.43 -40.59
N TYR A 900 20.38 7.82 -39.50
CA TYR A 900 20.15 8.26 -38.14
C TYR A 900 21.43 8.87 -37.60
N THR A 901 21.43 10.14 -37.24
CA THR A 901 22.61 10.84 -36.70
C THR A 901 22.35 11.29 -35.27
N VAL A 902 23.23 10.93 -34.34
CA VAL A 902 23.22 11.40 -32.96
C VAL A 902 24.37 12.39 -32.80
N ARG A 903 24.06 13.61 -32.37
CA ARG A 903 25.03 14.71 -32.18
C ARG A 903 24.96 15.24 -30.75
N ARG A 904 26.10 15.67 -30.20
CA ARG A 904 26.13 16.39 -28.92
C ARG A 904 25.91 17.89 -29.15
N ASP A 905 24.96 18.48 -28.42
CA ASP A 905 24.43 19.82 -28.68
C ASP A 905 25.31 20.97 -28.13
N ALA A 906 26.03 20.70 -27.02
CA ALA A 906 26.95 21.66 -26.41
C ALA A 906 28.29 21.00 -26.07
N MET A 907 29.36 21.43 -26.74
CA MET A 907 30.74 21.19 -26.31
C MET A 907 31.22 22.37 -25.46
N GLY A 908 30.75 22.42 -24.22
CA GLY A 908 31.28 23.33 -23.20
C GLY A 908 32.19 22.57 -22.24
N LEU A 909 33.30 23.20 -21.84
CA LEU A 909 34.03 22.79 -20.63
C LEU A 909 33.03 22.81 -19.46
N ARG A 910 32.71 21.63 -18.91
CA ARG A 910 31.90 21.56 -17.70
C ARG A 910 32.68 22.21 -16.56
N VAL A 911 31.98 22.89 -15.66
CA VAL A 911 32.62 23.48 -14.46
C VAL A 911 33.36 22.41 -13.65
N SER A 912 32.83 21.16 -13.63
CA SER A 912 33.50 19.99 -13.05
C SER A 912 34.85 19.69 -13.68
N ASP A 913 34.97 19.85 -15.00
CA ASP A 913 36.19 19.54 -15.74
C ASP A 913 37.23 20.63 -15.51
N ILE A 914 36.81 21.90 -15.46
CA ILE A 914 37.66 23.02 -15.07
C ILE A 914 38.20 22.83 -13.65
N LEU A 915 37.33 22.41 -12.71
CA LEU A 915 37.71 22.13 -11.33
C LEU A 915 38.67 20.93 -11.23
N ALA A 916 38.43 19.86 -11.99
CA ALA A 916 39.29 18.68 -12.02
C ALA A 916 40.66 18.98 -12.63
N ILE A 917 40.71 19.77 -13.71
CA ILE A 917 41.98 20.24 -14.31
C ILE A 917 42.74 21.10 -13.29
N ALA A 918 42.06 22.01 -12.60
CA ALA A 918 42.67 22.85 -11.58
C ALA A 918 43.20 22.01 -10.41
N LEU A 919 42.46 20.99 -9.96
CA LEU A 919 42.81 20.13 -8.83
C LEU A 919 43.95 19.17 -9.17
N VAL A 920 43.97 18.58 -10.37
CA VAL A 920 45.06 17.71 -10.86
C VAL A 920 46.31 18.54 -11.15
N SER A 921 46.17 19.74 -11.72
CA SER A 921 47.28 20.67 -11.94
C SER A 921 47.88 21.13 -10.60
N TRP A 922 47.03 21.41 -9.60
CA TRP A 922 47.45 21.70 -8.23
C TRP A 922 48.14 20.50 -7.56
N ALA A 923 47.54 19.31 -7.63
CA ALA A 923 48.11 18.09 -7.07
C ALA A 923 49.47 17.73 -7.72
N ALA A 924 49.60 17.86 -9.04
CA ALA A 924 50.86 17.64 -9.75
C ALA A 924 51.93 18.66 -9.35
N HIS A 925 51.55 19.93 -9.15
CA HIS A 925 52.46 20.95 -8.65
C HIS A 925 52.91 20.67 -7.21
N VAL A 926 52.00 20.22 -6.34
CA VAL A 926 52.28 19.86 -4.94
C VAL A 926 53.15 18.60 -4.83
N PHE A 927 52.87 17.55 -5.62
CA PHE A 927 53.60 16.28 -5.55
C PHE A 927 55.02 16.35 -6.12
N PHE A 928 55.22 17.06 -7.25
CA PHE A 928 56.52 17.07 -7.93
C PHE A 928 57.42 18.27 -7.56
N ARG A 929 56.91 19.26 -6.80
CA ARG A 929 57.64 20.49 -6.39
C ARG A 929 58.51 21.10 -7.53
N GLY A 930 57.99 21.11 -8.76
CA GLY A 930 58.71 21.50 -9.99
C GLY A 930 58.14 22.75 -10.69
N PRO A 931 58.83 23.28 -11.74
CA PRO A 931 58.44 24.51 -12.45
C PRO A 931 57.05 24.40 -13.13
N LEU A 932 56.43 25.56 -13.41
CA LEU A 932 55.09 25.76 -14.01
C LEU A 932 54.76 24.88 -15.24
N ILE A 933 55.78 24.35 -15.91
CA ILE A 933 55.65 23.41 -17.05
C ILE A 933 54.85 22.15 -16.64
N PHE A 934 55.03 21.63 -15.42
CA PHE A 934 54.29 20.45 -14.94
C PHE A 934 52.81 20.73 -14.67
N ALA A 935 52.43 21.99 -14.42
CA ALA A 935 51.03 22.41 -14.28
C ALA A 935 50.30 22.46 -15.63
N CYS A 936 51.02 22.70 -16.73
CA CYS A 936 50.49 22.76 -18.10
C CYS A 936 50.33 21.38 -18.75
N VAL A 937 51.09 20.36 -18.32
CA VAL A 937 50.98 18.99 -18.85
C VAL A 937 49.58 18.38 -18.69
N PRO A 938 48.91 18.43 -17.51
CA PRO A 938 47.55 17.91 -17.37
C PRO A 938 46.53 18.72 -18.19
N MET A 939 46.75 20.02 -18.38
CA MET A 939 45.93 20.86 -19.26
C MET A 939 46.08 20.44 -20.73
N LEU A 940 47.31 20.21 -21.19
CA LEU A 940 47.61 19.73 -22.54
C LEU A 940 47.03 18.32 -22.77
N LEU A 941 47.21 17.41 -21.80
CA LEU A 941 46.64 16.05 -21.85
C LEU A 941 45.11 16.09 -21.87
N TYR A 942 44.48 17.01 -21.14
CA TYR A 942 43.04 17.19 -21.20
C TYR A 942 42.59 17.74 -22.56
N ILE A 943 43.30 18.72 -23.14
CA ILE A 943 42.98 19.24 -24.48
C ILE A 943 43.10 18.14 -25.54
N VAL A 944 44.16 17.32 -25.48
CA VAL A 944 44.34 16.16 -26.37
C VAL A 944 43.24 15.12 -26.13
N ARG A 945 42.88 14.83 -24.88
CA ARG A 945 41.77 13.93 -24.56
C ARG A 945 40.43 14.47 -25.06
N SER A 946 40.20 15.77 -24.93
CA SER A 946 38.97 16.46 -25.33
C SER A 946 38.84 16.50 -26.85
N SER A 947 39.94 16.69 -27.59
CA SER A 947 39.91 16.67 -29.06
C SER A 947 39.66 15.27 -29.63
N LEU A 948 39.99 14.22 -28.87
CA LEU A 948 39.72 12.82 -29.19
C LEU A 948 38.32 12.34 -28.78
N GLN A 949 37.51 13.18 -28.13
CA GLN A 949 36.14 12.79 -27.80
C GLN A 949 35.27 12.67 -29.05
N VAL A 950 34.29 11.76 -29.02
CA VAL A 950 33.32 11.56 -30.10
C VAL A 950 32.25 12.64 -30.01
N CYS A 951 32.02 13.36 -31.11
CA CYS A 951 31.05 14.44 -31.21
C CYS A 951 29.76 14.01 -31.91
N GLN A 952 29.87 13.08 -32.86
CA GLN A 952 28.74 12.61 -33.64
C GLN A 952 28.92 11.13 -34.00
N GLU A 953 27.84 10.37 -33.90
CA GLU A 953 27.72 8.99 -34.37
C GLU A 953 26.55 8.92 -35.37
N SER A 954 26.69 8.15 -36.45
CA SER A 954 25.61 7.93 -37.40
C SER A 954 25.45 6.46 -37.79
N LEU A 955 24.20 6.08 -38.03
CA LEU A 955 23.78 4.77 -38.50
C LEU A 955 23.04 4.95 -39.82
N THR A 956 23.66 4.53 -40.92
CA THR A 956 23.05 4.53 -42.25
C THR A 956 22.55 3.12 -42.56
N VAL A 957 21.27 3.00 -42.86
CA VAL A 957 20.61 1.75 -43.25
C VAL A 957 20.31 1.79 -44.74
N VAL A 958 20.71 0.73 -45.44
CA VAL A 958 20.45 0.56 -46.87
C VAL A 958 19.66 -0.73 -47.06
N ARG A 959 18.46 -0.62 -47.64
CA ARG A 959 17.55 -1.75 -47.89
C ARG A 959 18.27 -2.85 -48.67
N ASN A 960 18.14 -4.10 -48.21
CA ASN A 960 18.73 -5.31 -48.81
C ASN A 960 20.27 -5.36 -48.93
N VAL A 961 21.00 -4.35 -48.43
CA VAL A 961 22.47 -4.32 -48.47
C VAL A 961 23.04 -4.51 -47.07
N GLY A 962 22.54 -3.76 -46.09
CA GLY A 962 23.02 -3.81 -44.72
C GLY A 962 23.11 -2.42 -44.10
N ILE A 963 23.98 -2.29 -43.11
CA ILE A 963 24.12 -1.06 -42.33
C ILE A 963 25.56 -0.57 -42.25
N GLN A 964 25.71 0.74 -42.12
CA GLN A 964 26.99 1.40 -41.95
C GLN A 964 26.94 2.30 -40.72
N THR A 965 27.82 2.06 -39.76
CA THR A 965 28.01 2.95 -38.61
C THR A 965 29.20 3.87 -38.88
N SER A 966 29.07 5.16 -38.55
CA SER A 966 30.16 6.12 -38.66
C SER A 966 30.30 6.92 -37.37
N THR A 967 31.51 6.96 -36.83
CA THR A 967 31.83 7.73 -35.61
C THR A 967 32.76 8.87 -36.01
N THR A 968 32.50 10.07 -35.51
CA THR A 968 33.29 11.27 -35.79
C THR A 968 33.72 11.92 -34.49
N THR A 969 35.01 12.22 -34.39
CA THR A 969 35.62 12.89 -33.24
C THR A 969 35.66 14.41 -33.43
N VAL A 970 35.88 15.16 -32.35
CA VAL A 970 36.01 16.63 -32.39
C VAL A 970 37.14 17.06 -33.33
N ALA A 971 38.25 16.32 -33.34
CA ALA A 971 39.38 16.55 -34.25
C ALA A 971 39.07 16.21 -35.73
N GLY A 972 37.86 15.77 -36.04
CA GLY A 972 37.41 15.47 -37.41
C GLY A 972 37.78 14.08 -37.91
N PHE A 973 38.41 13.22 -37.10
CA PHE A 973 38.67 11.83 -37.51
C PHE A 973 37.36 11.06 -37.59
N ARG A 974 37.13 10.42 -38.74
CA ARG A 974 35.95 9.59 -39.03
C ARG A 974 36.33 8.13 -39.12
N HIS A 975 35.66 7.28 -38.35
CA HIS A 975 35.81 5.83 -38.41
C HIS A 975 34.49 5.18 -38.82
N THR A 976 34.48 4.49 -39.96
CA THR A 976 33.29 3.81 -40.52
C THR A 976 33.41 2.29 -40.41
N ARG A 977 32.31 1.62 -40.06
CA ARG A 977 32.17 0.15 -40.11
C ARG A 977 30.93 -0.20 -40.91
N SER A 978 31.00 -1.21 -41.76
CA SER A 978 29.88 -1.71 -42.55
C SER A 978 29.59 -3.16 -42.20
N TYR A 979 28.32 -3.51 -42.11
CA TYR A 979 27.81 -4.85 -41.83
C TYR A 979 26.82 -5.22 -42.92
N GLU A 980 27.03 -6.36 -43.55
CA GLU A 980 26.15 -6.86 -44.61
C GLU A 980 24.87 -7.44 -44.00
N SER A 981 23.75 -7.35 -44.72
CA SER A 981 22.46 -7.87 -44.24
C SER A 981 22.50 -9.37 -43.91
N GLN A 982 23.37 -10.14 -44.56
CA GLN A 982 23.54 -11.58 -44.32
C GLN A 982 24.23 -11.90 -42.98
N GLN A 983 24.83 -10.91 -42.32
CA GLN A 983 25.51 -11.09 -41.03
C GLN A 983 24.60 -10.75 -39.85
N ILE A 984 23.44 -10.14 -40.11
CA ILE A 984 22.54 -9.56 -39.10
C ILE A 984 21.36 -10.51 -38.89
N LYS A 985 21.22 -11.05 -37.68
CA LYS A 985 20.07 -11.89 -37.30
C LYS A 985 18.88 -11.04 -36.87
N ASP A 986 19.12 -10.14 -35.91
CA ASP A 986 18.13 -9.19 -35.41
C ASP A 986 18.85 -8.03 -34.70
N PHE A 987 18.12 -6.95 -34.43
CA PHE A 987 18.55 -5.89 -33.52
C PHE A 987 17.96 -6.13 -32.14
N ILE A 988 18.73 -5.83 -31.12
CA ILE A 988 18.29 -5.86 -29.72
C ILE A 988 18.57 -4.51 -29.07
N ILE A 989 17.65 -4.06 -28.23
CA ILE A 989 17.92 -3.02 -27.23
C ILE A 989 18.09 -3.76 -25.91
N HIS A 990 19.24 -3.57 -25.26
CA HIS A 990 19.51 -4.18 -23.97
C HIS A 990 19.79 -3.09 -22.94
N GLU A 991 19.36 -3.34 -21.72
CA GLU A 991 19.68 -2.51 -20.56
C GLU A 991 21.02 -2.93 -19.95
N ALA A 992 21.89 -1.97 -19.64
CA ALA A 992 23.09 -2.20 -18.86
C ALA A 992 23.07 -1.30 -17.63
N LEU A 993 23.36 -1.89 -16.48
CA LEU A 993 23.64 -1.15 -15.26
C LEU A 993 25.11 -0.70 -15.29
N GLN A 994 25.34 0.60 -15.40
CA GLN A 994 26.68 1.15 -15.23
C GLN A 994 26.69 1.99 -13.95
N LEU A 995 27.40 1.49 -12.92
CA LEU A 995 27.35 2.02 -11.55
C LEU A 995 25.95 1.96 -10.95
N LEU A 996 25.21 3.07 -10.96
CA LEU A 996 23.89 3.26 -10.34
C LEU A 996 22.87 3.83 -11.35
N GLU A 997 23.23 3.94 -12.63
CA GLU A 997 22.34 4.41 -13.70
C GLU A 997 22.03 3.28 -14.69
N TYR A 998 20.76 3.15 -15.05
CA TYR A 998 20.32 2.31 -16.17
C TYR A 998 20.64 3.00 -17.49
N ARG A 999 21.35 2.31 -18.39
CA ARG A 999 21.66 2.80 -19.73
C ARG A 999 21.23 1.77 -20.77
N TYR A 1000 20.52 2.24 -21.79
CA TYR A 1000 20.07 1.41 -22.89
C TYR A 1000 21.05 1.52 -24.05
N TYR A 1001 21.34 0.40 -24.70
CA TYR A 1001 22.14 0.38 -25.92
C TYR A 1001 21.51 -0.53 -26.96
N MET A 1002 21.52 -0.06 -28.21
CA MET A 1002 21.10 -0.84 -29.37
C MET A 1002 22.29 -1.61 -29.94
N ALA A 1003 22.11 -2.90 -30.17
CA ALA A 1003 23.15 -3.78 -30.68
C ALA A 1003 22.63 -4.72 -31.79
N ILE A 1004 23.55 -5.13 -32.65
CA ILE A 1004 23.31 -6.18 -33.65
C ILE A 1004 23.57 -7.54 -33.01
N MET A 1005 22.61 -8.45 -33.17
CA MET A 1005 22.83 -9.88 -32.96
C MET A 1005 23.34 -10.50 -34.28
N PRO A 1006 24.58 -11.02 -34.32
CA PRO A 1006 25.07 -11.70 -35.52
C PRO A 1006 24.39 -13.07 -35.71
N ILE A 1007 24.32 -13.55 -36.96
CA ILE A 1007 23.81 -14.91 -37.26
C ILE A 1007 24.75 -15.98 -36.71
N ASP A 1008 26.07 -15.76 -36.85
CA ASP A 1008 27.08 -16.65 -36.29
C ASP A 1008 27.28 -16.37 -34.78
N PRO A 1009 27.03 -17.35 -33.89
CA PRO A 1009 27.17 -17.17 -32.45
C PRO A 1009 28.62 -16.98 -31.97
N SER A 1010 29.60 -17.19 -32.86
CA SER A 1010 31.03 -16.95 -32.60
C SER A 1010 31.43 -15.48 -32.76
N GLN A 1011 30.60 -14.64 -33.40
CA GLN A 1011 30.87 -13.23 -33.57
C GLN A 1011 30.40 -12.41 -32.37
N LYS A 1012 31.17 -11.40 -31.99
CA LYS A 1012 30.83 -10.51 -30.87
C LYS A 1012 29.67 -9.59 -31.23
N ILE A 1013 28.76 -9.39 -30.28
CA ILE A 1013 27.68 -8.39 -30.35
C ILE A 1013 28.29 -7.01 -30.59
N VAL A 1014 27.76 -6.28 -31.56
CA VAL A 1014 28.25 -4.94 -31.95
C VAL A 1014 27.25 -3.89 -31.49
N ILE A 1015 27.71 -2.88 -30.75
CA ILE A 1015 26.91 -1.74 -30.28
C ILE A 1015 26.87 -0.66 -31.37
N MET A 1016 25.67 -0.12 -31.67
CA MET A 1016 25.46 0.85 -32.76
C MET A 1016 25.94 2.26 -32.40
N PHE A 1017 25.68 2.69 -31.17
CA PHE A 1017 26.07 4.00 -30.63
C PHE A 1017 26.98 3.82 -29.41
N PRO A 1018 28.24 3.36 -29.59
CA PRO A 1018 29.10 2.96 -28.48
C PRO A 1018 29.53 4.13 -27.57
N HIS A 1019 29.52 5.37 -28.06
CA HIS A 1019 30.05 6.52 -27.31
C HIS A 1019 29.00 7.52 -26.85
N LEU A 1020 27.97 7.80 -27.65
CA LEU A 1020 26.95 8.80 -27.30
C LEU A 1020 25.78 8.22 -26.50
N LEU A 1021 25.54 6.90 -26.58
CA LEU A 1021 24.57 6.14 -25.78
C LEU A 1021 23.24 6.90 -25.53
N PRO A 1022 22.43 7.11 -26.58
CA PRO A 1022 21.15 7.80 -26.48
C PRO A 1022 20.16 7.06 -25.56
N LYS A 1023 19.16 7.79 -25.04
CA LYS A 1023 18.12 7.23 -24.15
C LYS A 1023 17.18 6.28 -24.89
N LEU A 1024 16.40 5.48 -24.14
CA LEU A 1024 15.45 4.51 -24.70
C LEU A 1024 14.46 5.17 -25.68
N ASP A 1025 13.87 6.30 -25.31
CA ASP A 1025 12.92 7.04 -26.15
C ASP A 1025 13.51 7.48 -27.51
N GLU A 1026 14.82 7.73 -27.56
CA GLU A 1026 15.54 8.10 -28.78
C GLU A 1026 15.93 6.86 -29.60
N LEU A 1027 16.17 5.72 -28.94
CA LEU A 1027 16.51 4.45 -29.59
C LEU A 1027 15.30 3.74 -30.20
N LEU A 1028 14.11 3.84 -29.61
CA LEU A 1028 12.88 3.22 -30.10
C LEU A 1028 12.54 3.58 -31.57
N PRO A 1029 12.51 4.87 -31.99
CA PRO A 1029 12.23 5.20 -33.39
C PRO A 1029 13.33 4.72 -34.33
N VAL A 1030 14.60 4.75 -33.90
CA VAL A 1030 15.73 4.20 -34.67
C VAL A 1030 15.59 2.69 -34.84
N TYR A 1031 15.19 1.98 -33.78
CA TYR A 1031 14.99 0.54 -33.78
C TYR A 1031 13.86 0.11 -34.72
N HIS A 1032 12.68 0.72 -34.60
CA HIS A 1032 11.56 0.39 -35.47
C HIS A 1032 11.86 0.74 -36.94
N GLY A 1033 12.45 1.91 -37.19
CA GLY A 1033 12.80 2.33 -38.55
C GLY A 1033 13.91 1.49 -39.20
N THR A 1034 14.93 1.07 -38.44
CA THR A 1034 15.99 0.18 -38.94
C THR A 1034 15.48 -1.23 -39.24
N ARG A 1035 14.70 -1.82 -38.31
CA ARG A 1035 14.12 -3.17 -38.45
C ARG A 1035 13.14 -3.23 -39.61
N MET A 1036 12.27 -2.23 -39.74
CA MET A 1036 11.35 -2.11 -40.88
C MET A 1036 12.10 -2.04 -42.21
N LEU A 1037 13.19 -1.29 -42.32
CA LEU A 1037 13.86 -1.07 -43.61
C LEU A 1037 14.77 -2.22 -44.06
N LEU A 1038 15.25 -3.05 -43.12
CA LEU A 1038 16.12 -4.20 -43.39
C LEU A 1038 15.35 -5.52 -43.56
N PHE A 1039 14.23 -5.70 -42.84
CA PHE A 1039 13.46 -6.96 -42.83
C PHE A 1039 12.10 -6.85 -43.55
N SER A 1040 11.79 -5.71 -44.19
CA SER A 1040 10.60 -5.55 -45.06
C SER A 1040 10.70 -6.32 -46.36
#